data_AF-A0A7V6M307-F1
#
_entry.id   AF-A0A7V6M307-F1
#
_cell.length_a   1.000
_cell.length_b   1.000
_cell.length_c   1.000
_cell.angle_alpha   90.00
_cell.angle_beta   90.00
_cell.angle_gamma   90.00
#
_symmetry.space_group_name_H-M   'P 1'
#
loop_
_entity.id
_entity.type
_entity.pdbx_description
1 polymer ?
#
loop_
_entity_poly.entity_id
_entity_poly.type
_entity_poly.pdbx_seq_one_letter_code
_entity_poly.pdbx_strand_id
1 'polypeptide(L)'
;MRDFSRSHYCGRVKESDINSKATAMGWVQTSRDMGGVIFVDLRDKSGVLQVVFDMQNFTEDQFNTIEKLRSEYIIAVTGTVRERDEETYNPKIPTGTVELMAEKFEVLSEADPLPFPIDDNVEVREDLRLKYRYLDLRRPKMYQNFLLRNKTLRSIRNYLEDNEFLEVETPILTKSTPEGARDYLVPSRAHLGEFYALPQSPQVFKQLLMAAGFDKYYQIARCFRDEDLRADRQPEFTQVDLEVSFLSKNEILNTLDDLFKKVFKDVLDIDFNESFPRITYQEAMDSYGSDKPDLRFDMKIIDVTAEVKNSDFKVFTDTLKSGGVVRSINIKGGNALARTEIEELTEKAISYGAKGMAWIGIDENRNLRTILTKYFSEEDMEALLQKMAVEPGDFLIFCADTWEVVCKTLGQLRLDIGDKFGLRRKDDFKFLMVVDFPLFEYSEDEGRYVAMHHPFTMPVPEDLAKMDTDPLSIRAESYDVVLNGIELGSGSLRIYRPDIQEKMFKLLGISDEEIDLRFGHILQAFQYGAPPHGGFAFGLDRLIMLMAQEDSIREVIAFPKNREAECPLTNAPSTVDEQQLQDLNIAVMSIDGTVKGAVPAKKVDIKETVDIQRYADMSMLNLDEISGPVFEKYLADLIKFTEDLRQLDLDNYQPTINVHPIINSTRKDQVKVEFTRDELFDGTDTTEDGYILVPRIIEEN
;
A
#
# COMPACT_ATOMS: atom_id res chain seq x y z
N MET A 1 -4.97 -19.82 38.32
CA MET A 1 -3.85 -20.75 38.05
C MET A 1 -2.99 -20.98 39.30
N ARG A 2 -3.53 -21.60 40.36
CA ARG A 2 -2.70 -21.98 41.53
C ARG A 2 -2.30 -23.47 41.51
N ASP A 3 -3.03 -24.33 40.79
CA ASP A 3 -2.86 -25.79 40.88
C ASP A 3 -2.55 -26.51 39.54
N PHE A 4 -2.51 -25.81 38.41
CA PHE A 4 -2.15 -26.40 37.11
C PHE A 4 -0.93 -25.71 36.50
N SER A 5 -0.01 -26.51 35.94
CA SER A 5 1.11 -26.06 35.12
C SER A 5 1.14 -26.87 33.84
N ARG A 6 1.10 -26.21 32.68
CA ARG A 6 1.13 -26.89 31.38
C ARG A 6 2.44 -27.67 31.24
N SER A 7 2.36 -28.99 31.10
CA SER A 7 3.51 -29.84 30.80
C SER A 7 3.65 -30.14 29.32
N HIS A 8 2.54 -30.20 28.58
CA HIS A 8 2.53 -30.52 27.15
C HIS A 8 1.68 -29.52 26.37
N TYR A 9 2.08 -29.25 25.14
CA TYR A 9 1.19 -28.61 24.17
C TYR A 9 0.33 -29.69 23.50
N CYS A 10 -0.93 -29.39 23.21
CA CYS A 10 -1.93 -30.33 22.72
C CYS A 10 -1.42 -31.14 21.52
N GLY A 11 -1.07 -30.47 20.42
CA GLY A 11 -0.60 -31.10 19.19
C GLY A 11 0.83 -31.68 19.24
N ARG A 12 1.46 -31.72 20.42
CA ARG A 12 2.82 -32.28 20.60
C ARG A 12 2.85 -33.55 21.45
N VAL A 13 1.70 -34.02 21.94
CA VAL A 13 1.61 -35.32 22.60
C VAL A 13 1.84 -36.42 21.57
N LYS A 14 2.68 -37.39 21.90
CA LYS A 14 3.09 -38.48 21.01
C LYS A 14 2.82 -39.84 21.63
N GLU A 15 2.94 -40.90 20.82
CA GLU A 15 2.89 -42.29 21.28
C GLU A 15 3.96 -42.60 22.34
N SER A 16 5.10 -41.92 22.31
CA SER A 16 6.14 -42.05 23.35
C SER A 16 5.68 -41.61 24.74
N ASP A 17 4.58 -40.86 24.83
CA ASP A 17 4.05 -40.30 26.07
C ASP A 17 2.98 -41.20 26.70
N ILE A 18 2.60 -42.31 26.06
CA ILE A 18 1.58 -43.25 26.57
C ILE A 18 1.96 -43.73 27.98
N ASN A 19 0.95 -43.81 28.86
CA ASN A 19 1.06 -44.09 30.30
C ASN A 19 1.75 -43.01 31.15
N SER A 20 2.15 -41.87 30.56
CA SER A 20 2.66 -40.73 31.32
C SER A 20 1.54 -39.76 31.70
N LYS A 21 1.77 -38.95 32.75
CA LYS A 21 0.87 -37.86 33.10
C LYS A 21 1.17 -36.61 32.28
N ALA A 22 0.13 -36.04 31.69
CA ALA A 22 0.21 -34.78 30.96
C ALA A 22 -0.82 -33.77 31.48
N THR A 23 -0.42 -32.49 31.45
CA THR A 23 -1.28 -31.34 31.73
C THR A 23 -1.33 -30.49 30.48
N ALA A 24 -2.48 -30.46 29.82
CA ALA A 24 -2.76 -29.69 28.63
C ALA A 24 -3.69 -28.51 28.98
N MET A 25 -3.50 -27.38 28.29
CA MET A 25 -4.31 -26.17 28.48
C MET A 25 -4.57 -25.54 27.13
N GLY A 26 -5.83 -25.17 26.87
CA GLY A 26 -6.21 -24.64 25.57
C GLY A 26 -7.70 -24.30 25.48
N TRP A 27 -8.15 -24.14 24.24
CA TRP A 27 -9.54 -23.86 23.88
C TRP A 27 -10.25 -25.15 23.51
N VAL A 28 -11.45 -25.34 24.04
CA VAL A 28 -12.36 -26.39 23.58
C VAL A 28 -12.73 -26.08 22.13
N GLN A 29 -12.35 -26.94 21.18
CA GLN A 29 -12.74 -26.80 19.78
C GLN A 29 -14.10 -27.42 19.55
N THR A 30 -14.25 -28.70 19.93
CA THR A 30 -15.51 -29.44 19.90
C THR A 30 -15.72 -30.18 21.22
N SER A 31 -16.98 -30.42 21.57
CA SER A 31 -17.39 -31.25 22.71
C SER A 31 -18.50 -32.19 22.25
N ARG A 32 -18.36 -33.49 22.53
CA ARG A 32 -19.27 -34.55 22.10
C ARG A 32 -19.62 -35.44 23.29
N ASP A 33 -20.89 -35.44 23.67
CA ASP A 33 -21.41 -36.27 24.77
C ASP A 33 -21.98 -37.60 24.21
N MET A 34 -21.53 -38.71 24.77
CA MET A 34 -21.96 -40.07 24.42
C MET A 34 -22.70 -40.78 25.57
N GLY A 35 -23.20 -40.04 26.56
CA GLY A 35 -23.97 -40.59 27.68
C GLY A 35 -23.09 -41.24 28.73
N GLY A 36 -22.42 -40.42 29.54
CA GLY A 36 -21.49 -40.85 30.61
C GLY A 36 -20.01 -40.75 30.24
N VAL A 37 -19.70 -40.49 28.96
CA VAL A 37 -18.35 -40.17 28.47
C VAL A 37 -18.44 -38.96 27.54
N ILE A 38 -17.61 -37.95 27.78
CA ILE A 38 -17.56 -36.72 26.97
C ILE A 38 -16.18 -36.60 26.32
N PHE A 39 -16.17 -36.46 25.00
CA PHE A 39 -14.97 -36.24 24.21
C PHE A 39 -14.83 -34.76 23.89
N VAL A 40 -13.70 -34.18 24.28
CA VAL A 40 -13.37 -32.78 24.04
C VAL A 40 -12.14 -32.70 23.17
N ASP A 41 -12.23 -32.02 22.03
CA ASP A 41 -11.06 -31.66 21.25
C ASP A 41 -10.45 -30.38 21.85
N LEU A 42 -9.32 -30.50 22.53
CA LEU A 42 -8.62 -29.37 23.15
C LEU A 42 -7.55 -28.82 22.20
N ARG A 43 -7.70 -27.57 21.78
CA ARG A 43 -6.81 -26.90 20.82
C ARG A 43 -5.87 -25.92 21.51
N ASP A 44 -4.62 -25.93 21.10
CA ASP A 44 -3.68 -24.83 21.33
C ASP A 44 -2.88 -24.49 20.06
N LYS A 45 -1.87 -23.63 20.17
CA LYS A 45 -1.06 -23.19 19.01
C LYS A 45 -0.34 -24.33 18.27
N SER A 46 -0.17 -25.49 18.90
CA SER A 46 0.53 -26.63 18.32
C SER A 46 -0.37 -27.61 17.59
N GLY A 47 -1.68 -27.56 17.84
CA GLY A 47 -2.66 -28.48 17.28
C GLY A 47 -3.75 -28.85 18.27
N VAL A 48 -4.40 -29.98 18.00
CA VAL A 48 -5.55 -30.50 18.77
C VAL A 48 -5.12 -31.76 19.51
N LEU A 49 -5.66 -31.96 20.72
CA LEU A 49 -5.55 -33.19 21.52
C LEU A 49 -6.95 -33.58 21.98
N GLN A 50 -7.36 -34.82 21.76
CA GLN A 50 -8.61 -35.31 22.36
C GLN A 50 -8.42 -35.58 23.84
N VAL A 51 -9.35 -35.06 24.61
CA VAL A 51 -9.47 -35.26 26.05
C VAL A 51 -10.75 -36.05 26.28
N VAL A 52 -10.64 -37.13 27.05
CA VAL A 52 -11.78 -37.98 27.41
C VAL A 52 -12.12 -37.76 28.86
N PHE A 53 -13.37 -37.39 29.12
CA PHE A 53 -13.95 -37.27 30.45
C PHE A 53 -14.91 -38.43 30.70
N ASP A 54 -14.53 -39.33 31.58
CA ASP A 54 -15.39 -40.43 32.05
C ASP A 54 -16.06 -40.03 33.36
N MET A 55 -17.39 -40.16 33.44
CA MET A 55 -18.17 -39.84 34.64
C MET A 55 -17.65 -40.56 35.89
N GLN A 56 -17.03 -41.73 35.76
CA GLN A 56 -16.46 -42.47 36.89
C GLN A 56 -15.27 -41.77 37.55
N ASN A 57 -14.59 -40.85 36.85
CA ASN A 57 -13.42 -40.13 37.35
C ASN A 57 -13.77 -38.79 38.03
N PHE A 58 -15.02 -38.34 37.97
CA PHE A 58 -15.43 -37.01 38.42
C PHE A 58 -16.66 -37.07 39.35
N THR A 59 -16.82 -36.07 40.21
CA THR A 59 -18.07 -35.94 40.97
C THR A 59 -19.23 -35.50 40.07
N GLU A 60 -20.48 -35.71 40.50
CA GLU A 60 -21.67 -35.30 39.74
C GLU A 60 -21.64 -33.80 39.39
N ASP A 61 -21.27 -32.93 40.34
CA ASP A 61 -21.14 -31.49 40.10
C ASP A 61 -20.03 -31.14 39.08
N GLN A 62 -18.91 -31.87 39.12
CA GLN A 62 -17.83 -31.71 38.16
C GLN A 62 -18.27 -32.15 36.77
N PHE A 63 -18.96 -33.28 36.66
CA PHE A 63 -19.43 -33.82 35.39
C PHE A 63 -20.52 -32.93 34.77
N ASN A 64 -21.46 -32.42 35.57
CA ASN A 64 -22.44 -31.40 35.15
C ASN A 64 -21.79 -30.11 34.61
N THR A 65 -20.57 -29.81 35.04
CA THR A 65 -19.78 -28.68 34.52
C THR A 65 -19.11 -29.04 33.19
N ILE A 66 -18.62 -30.28 33.06
CA ILE A 66 -18.03 -30.80 31.82
C ILE A 66 -19.08 -30.86 30.70
N GLU A 67 -20.31 -31.29 31.00
CA GLU A 67 -21.46 -31.30 30.07
C GLU A 67 -21.77 -29.90 29.49
N LYS A 68 -21.43 -28.84 30.22
CA LYS A 68 -21.65 -27.46 29.79
C LYS A 68 -20.51 -26.89 28.96
N LEU A 69 -19.40 -27.62 28.75
CA LEU A 69 -18.28 -27.15 27.94
C LEU A 69 -18.73 -26.89 26.50
N ARG A 70 -18.43 -25.68 26.01
CA ARG A 70 -18.78 -25.23 24.65
C ARG A 70 -17.53 -24.79 23.92
N SER A 71 -17.67 -24.61 22.61
CA SER A 71 -16.59 -24.11 21.77
C SER A 71 -16.00 -22.81 22.34
N GLU A 72 -14.67 -22.72 22.31
CA GLU A 72 -13.82 -21.65 22.82
C GLU A 72 -13.79 -21.44 24.34
N TYR A 73 -14.39 -22.34 25.14
CA TYR A 73 -14.09 -22.40 26.58
C TYR A 73 -12.61 -22.67 26.79
N ILE A 74 -11.99 -22.00 27.76
CA ILE A 74 -10.59 -22.20 28.11
C ILE A 74 -10.53 -23.15 29.29
N ILE A 75 -9.90 -24.29 29.11
CA ILE A 75 -9.78 -25.32 30.16
C ILE A 75 -8.32 -25.72 30.39
N ALA A 76 -8.03 -26.11 31.64
CA ALA A 76 -6.83 -26.85 32.00
C ALA A 76 -7.23 -28.28 32.37
N VAL A 77 -6.51 -29.27 31.84
CA VAL A 77 -6.79 -30.69 32.09
C VAL A 77 -5.48 -31.40 32.43
N THR A 78 -5.49 -32.15 33.52
CA THR A 78 -4.41 -33.10 33.86
C THR A 78 -4.98 -34.52 33.78
N GLY A 79 -4.24 -35.41 33.13
CA GLY A 79 -4.66 -36.77 32.90
C GLY A 79 -3.51 -37.70 32.54
N THR A 80 -3.86 -38.94 32.21
CA THR A 80 -2.91 -39.95 31.72
C THR A 80 -3.09 -40.12 30.21
N VAL A 81 -1.98 -40.08 29.45
CA VAL A 81 -2.00 -40.30 28.00
C VAL A 81 -2.24 -41.77 27.71
N ARG A 82 -3.17 -42.07 26.79
CA ARG A 82 -3.52 -43.42 26.35
C ARG A 82 -3.52 -43.51 24.84
N GLU A 83 -3.35 -44.73 24.35
CA GLU A 83 -3.64 -45.06 22.97
C GLU A 83 -5.16 -45.03 22.76
N ARG A 84 -5.59 -44.51 21.62
CA ARG A 84 -6.99 -44.56 21.20
C ARG A 84 -7.36 -45.99 20.79
N ASP A 85 -8.65 -46.29 20.71
CA ASP A 85 -9.09 -47.49 20.03
C ASP A 85 -8.77 -47.37 18.52
N GLU A 86 -8.30 -48.45 17.88
CA GLU A 86 -7.90 -48.46 16.46
C GLU A 86 -9.01 -47.92 15.53
N GLU A 87 -10.28 -48.19 15.86
CA GLU A 87 -11.45 -47.72 15.10
C GLU A 87 -11.64 -46.19 15.18
N THR A 88 -11.01 -45.53 16.15
CA THR A 88 -11.13 -44.08 16.42
C THR A 88 -9.88 -43.29 16.05
N TYR A 89 -8.92 -43.94 15.36
CA TYR A 89 -7.73 -43.27 14.84
C TYR A 89 -8.10 -42.16 13.85
N ASN A 90 -7.54 -40.97 14.07
CA ASN A 90 -7.77 -39.83 13.20
C ASN A 90 -6.49 -39.48 12.42
N PRO A 91 -6.34 -39.95 11.17
CA PRO A 91 -5.12 -39.70 10.38
C PRO A 91 -4.94 -38.22 10.00
N LYS A 92 -5.94 -37.36 10.24
CA LYS A 92 -5.89 -35.94 9.88
C LYS A 92 -5.15 -35.07 10.90
N ILE A 93 -4.87 -35.58 12.10
CA ILE A 93 -4.18 -34.83 13.17
C ILE A 93 -2.96 -35.60 13.69
N PRO A 94 -1.87 -34.92 14.09
CA PRO A 94 -0.67 -35.59 14.61
C PRO A 94 -0.89 -36.45 15.86
N THR A 95 -1.85 -36.07 16.71
CA THR A 95 -2.21 -36.82 17.92
C THR A 95 -3.30 -37.86 17.66
N GLY A 96 -3.50 -38.25 16.40
CA GLY A 96 -4.63 -39.06 15.95
C GLY A 96 -4.71 -40.46 16.55
N THR A 97 -3.61 -40.96 17.09
CA THR A 97 -3.46 -42.29 17.72
C THR A 97 -3.50 -42.23 19.25
N VAL A 98 -3.50 -41.03 19.85
CA VAL A 98 -3.44 -40.85 21.30
C VAL A 98 -4.54 -39.93 21.83
N GLU A 99 -4.84 -40.07 23.11
CA GLU A 99 -5.79 -39.21 23.84
C GLU A 99 -5.38 -39.02 25.30
N LEU A 100 -5.94 -37.99 25.94
CA LEU A 100 -5.72 -37.70 27.35
C LEU A 100 -6.94 -38.11 28.16
N MET A 101 -6.82 -39.16 28.97
CA MET A 101 -7.86 -39.53 29.93
C MET A 101 -7.82 -38.57 31.12
N ALA A 102 -8.83 -37.72 31.24
CA ALA A 102 -8.88 -36.65 32.22
C ALA A 102 -9.05 -37.19 33.65
N GLU A 103 -8.20 -36.70 34.56
CA GLU A 103 -8.25 -37.00 36.01
C GLU A 103 -8.59 -35.75 36.83
N LYS A 104 -8.18 -34.58 36.35
CA LYS A 104 -8.45 -33.27 36.96
C LYS A 104 -8.70 -32.25 35.87
N PHE A 105 -9.66 -31.36 36.09
CA PHE A 105 -9.87 -30.23 35.19
C PHE A 105 -10.27 -28.96 35.93
N GLU A 106 -10.06 -27.83 35.28
CA GLU A 106 -10.51 -26.51 35.70
C GLU A 106 -10.98 -25.73 34.46
N VAL A 107 -12.15 -25.09 34.54
CA VAL A 107 -12.54 -24.08 33.57
C VAL A 107 -11.83 -22.79 33.93
N LEU A 108 -10.87 -22.38 33.11
CA LEU A 108 -10.09 -21.16 33.31
C LEU A 108 -10.87 -19.91 32.88
N SER A 109 -11.66 -20.03 31.82
CA SER A 109 -12.56 -18.99 31.33
C SER A 109 -13.68 -19.59 30.50
N GLU A 110 -14.89 -19.10 30.70
CA GLU A 110 -16.03 -19.40 29.83
C GLU A 110 -15.97 -18.52 28.57
N ALA A 111 -16.68 -18.93 27.52
CA ALA A 111 -16.84 -18.17 26.29
C ALA A 111 -18.33 -18.02 25.93
N ASP A 112 -18.71 -16.83 25.48
CA ASP A 112 -20.05 -16.56 24.93
C ASP A 112 -20.24 -17.24 23.56
N PRO A 113 -21.48 -17.35 23.06
CA PRO A 113 -21.73 -17.79 21.69
C PRO A 113 -20.92 -16.98 20.68
N LEU A 114 -20.20 -17.69 19.81
CA LEU A 114 -19.26 -17.06 18.88
C LEU A 114 -19.99 -16.32 17.75
N PRO A 115 -19.45 -15.17 17.30
CA PRO A 115 -19.97 -14.46 16.13
C PRO A 115 -19.79 -15.24 14.82
N PHE A 116 -18.79 -16.12 14.76
CA PHE A 116 -18.56 -17.07 13.66
C PHE A 116 -17.73 -18.27 14.14
N PRO A 117 -17.80 -19.43 13.45
CA PRO A 117 -16.99 -20.60 13.78
C PRO A 117 -15.48 -20.37 13.58
N ILE A 118 -14.64 -20.93 14.46
CA ILE A 118 -13.17 -20.94 14.30
C ILE A 118 -12.77 -22.11 13.40
N ASP A 119 -13.08 -21.99 12.11
CA ASP A 119 -12.80 -22.98 11.07
C ASP A 119 -12.32 -22.28 9.79
N ASP A 120 -11.36 -22.88 9.09
CA ASP A 120 -10.83 -22.36 7.82
C ASP A 120 -11.77 -22.63 6.63
N ASN A 121 -12.69 -23.59 6.75
CA ASN A 121 -13.61 -24.00 5.68
C ASN A 121 -14.92 -23.19 5.63
N VAL A 122 -15.11 -22.26 6.56
CA VAL A 122 -16.32 -21.43 6.63
C VAL A 122 -16.02 -20.06 6.04
N GLU A 123 -16.75 -19.69 4.99
CA GLU A 123 -16.70 -18.33 4.47
C GLU A 123 -17.39 -17.37 5.43
N VAL A 124 -16.61 -16.46 5.98
CA VAL A 124 -17.06 -15.39 6.87
C VAL A 124 -16.73 -14.06 6.22
N ARG A 125 -17.67 -13.13 6.23
CA ARG A 125 -17.47 -11.79 5.68
C ARG A 125 -16.26 -11.09 6.33
N GLU A 126 -15.45 -10.41 5.52
CA GLU A 126 -14.21 -9.74 5.97
C GLU A 126 -14.47 -8.75 7.11
N ASP A 127 -15.52 -7.93 7.02
CA ASP A 127 -15.86 -6.92 8.03
C ASP A 127 -16.11 -7.54 9.42
N LEU A 128 -16.82 -8.68 9.46
CA LEU A 128 -17.06 -9.40 10.71
C LEU A 128 -15.77 -10.02 11.27
N ARG A 129 -14.92 -10.56 10.39
CA ARG A 129 -13.61 -11.10 10.76
C ARG A 129 -12.71 -10.03 11.35
N LEU A 130 -12.65 -8.85 10.74
CA LEU A 130 -11.85 -7.72 11.23
C LEU A 130 -12.40 -7.14 12.54
N LYS A 131 -13.73 -7.10 12.71
CA LYS A 131 -14.36 -6.68 13.97
C LYS A 131 -14.02 -7.60 15.14
N TYR A 132 -13.97 -8.91 14.91
CA TYR A 132 -13.57 -9.91 15.91
C TYR A 132 -12.20 -10.52 15.58
N ARG A 133 -11.24 -9.68 15.19
CA ARG A 133 -9.93 -10.14 14.67
C ARG A 133 -9.18 -11.06 15.64
N TYR A 134 -9.34 -10.88 16.94
CA TYR A 134 -8.73 -11.76 17.94
C TYR A 134 -9.30 -13.20 17.95
N LEU A 135 -10.52 -13.41 17.46
CA LEU A 135 -11.08 -14.73 17.18
C LEU A 135 -10.61 -15.25 15.82
N ASP A 136 -10.62 -14.38 14.80
CA ASP A 136 -10.15 -14.72 13.45
C ASP A 136 -8.71 -15.25 13.45
N LEU A 137 -7.83 -14.63 14.25
CA LEU A 137 -6.44 -15.02 14.44
C LEU A 137 -6.25 -16.39 15.13
N ARG A 138 -7.29 -16.97 15.72
CA ARG A 138 -7.24 -18.33 16.30
C ARG A 138 -7.37 -19.42 15.24
N ARG A 139 -7.83 -19.08 14.03
CA ARG A 139 -7.96 -20.04 12.94
C ARG A 139 -6.58 -20.54 12.49
N PRO A 140 -6.42 -21.84 12.17
CA PRO A 140 -5.13 -22.40 11.81
C PRO A 140 -4.45 -21.68 10.66
N LYS A 141 -5.17 -21.38 9.57
CA LYS A 141 -4.63 -20.63 8.42
C LYS A 141 -3.98 -19.30 8.84
N MET A 142 -4.68 -18.51 9.65
CA MET A 142 -4.14 -17.23 10.15
C MET A 142 -2.85 -17.43 10.96
N TYR A 143 -2.85 -18.39 11.88
CA TYR A 143 -1.66 -18.67 12.70
C TYR A 143 -0.45 -19.08 11.84
N GLN A 144 -0.67 -19.91 10.80
CA GLN A 144 0.40 -20.31 9.88
C GLN A 144 0.99 -19.12 9.12
N ASN A 145 0.17 -18.15 8.70
CA ASN A 145 0.66 -16.93 8.05
C ASN A 145 1.62 -16.12 8.95
N PHE A 146 1.32 -15.98 10.24
CA PHE A 146 2.22 -15.29 11.18
C PHE A 146 3.47 -16.11 11.51
N LEU A 147 3.36 -17.44 11.53
CA LEU A 147 4.53 -18.31 11.65
C LEU A 147 5.45 -18.17 10.44
N LEU A 148 4.88 -18.11 9.23
CA LEU A 148 5.58 -17.85 7.97
C LEU A 148 6.28 -16.49 8.00
N ARG A 149 5.56 -15.43 8.41
CA ARG A 149 6.11 -14.08 8.60
C ARG A 149 7.33 -14.09 9.52
N ASN A 150 7.21 -14.75 10.68
CA ASN A 150 8.29 -14.84 11.66
C ASN A 150 9.52 -15.60 11.11
N LYS A 151 9.32 -16.73 10.44
CA LYS A 151 10.41 -17.48 9.80
C LYS A 151 11.13 -16.65 8.73
N THR A 152 10.36 -15.93 7.92
CA THR A 152 10.85 -15.06 6.85
C THR A 152 11.70 -13.92 7.41
N LEU A 153 11.20 -13.21 8.42
CA LEU A 153 11.95 -12.15 9.11
C LEU A 153 13.28 -12.65 9.67
N ARG A 154 13.29 -13.84 10.27
CA ARG A 154 14.52 -14.45 10.77
C ARG A 154 15.51 -14.77 9.65
N SER A 155 15.04 -15.31 8.53
CA SER A 155 15.89 -15.63 7.37
C SER A 155 16.49 -14.35 6.76
N ILE A 156 15.69 -13.30 6.61
CA ILE A 156 16.14 -11.98 6.11
C ILE A 156 17.23 -11.40 7.01
N ARG A 157 16.98 -11.32 8.33
CA ARG A 157 17.98 -10.80 9.29
C ARG A 157 19.29 -11.58 9.23
N ASN A 158 19.21 -12.91 9.32
CA ASN A 158 20.38 -13.76 9.27
C ASN A 158 21.18 -13.52 7.98
N TYR A 159 20.54 -13.49 6.81
CA TYR A 159 21.23 -13.24 5.55
C TYR A 159 21.92 -11.87 5.53
N LEU A 160 21.23 -10.81 5.96
CA LEU A 160 21.78 -9.45 5.94
C LEU A 160 22.94 -9.29 6.92
N GLU A 161 22.78 -9.79 8.16
CA GLU A 161 23.83 -9.75 9.19
C GLU A 161 25.05 -10.60 8.79
N ASP A 162 24.85 -11.78 8.19
CA ASP A 162 25.93 -12.62 7.64
C ASP A 162 26.69 -11.91 6.49
N ASN A 163 26.07 -10.92 5.83
CA ASN A 163 26.65 -10.08 4.78
C ASN A 163 27.08 -8.67 5.27
N GLU A 164 27.26 -8.52 6.59
CA GLU A 164 27.77 -7.32 7.27
C GLU A 164 26.85 -6.09 7.23
N PHE A 165 25.56 -6.27 6.92
CA PHE A 165 24.59 -5.20 7.10
C PHE A 165 24.29 -4.96 8.59
N LEU A 166 24.10 -3.70 8.98
CA LEU A 166 23.75 -3.33 10.34
C LEU A 166 22.27 -2.90 10.44
N GLU A 167 21.52 -3.50 11.37
CA GLU A 167 20.15 -3.05 11.69
C GLU A 167 20.23 -1.75 12.49
N VAL A 168 19.77 -0.63 11.91
CA VAL A 168 19.79 0.68 12.60
C VAL A 168 18.39 1.26 12.60
N GLU A 169 17.90 1.67 13.76
CA GLU A 169 16.58 2.27 13.88
C GLU A 169 16.60 3.75 13.49
N THR A 170 15.63 4.15 12.67
CA THR A 170 15.42 5.55 12.25
C THR A 170 14.18 6.18 12.91
N PRO A 171 14.12 7.51 13.08
CA PRO A 171 13.01 8.19 13.74
C PRO A 171 11.66 8.04 13.01
N ILE A 172 10.57 7.93 13.76
CA ILE A 172 9.18 7.95 13.24
C ILE A 172 8.58 9.36 13.22
N LEU A 173 9.01 10.26 14.09
CA LEU A 173 8.53 11.65 14.09
C LEU A 173 9.52 12.49 13.27
N THR A 174 9.20 12.72 12.01
CA THR A 174 10.09 13.38 11.04
C THR A 174 9.58 14.74 10.62
N LYS A 175 10.38 15.46 9.82
CA LYS A 175 9.90 16.64 9.10
C LYS A 175 9.00 16.19 7.95
N SER A 176 7.97 16.97 7.62
CA SER A 176 7.17 16.74 6.42
C SER A 176 7.98 17.11 5.18
N THR A 177 8.16 16.13 4.30
CA THR A 177 8.87 16.27 3.02
C THR A 177 8.18 15.35 2.02
N PRO A 178 7.04 15.74 1.43
CA PRO A 178 6.20 14.81 0.67
C PRO A 178 6.97 14.11 -0.48
N GLU A 179 7.21 12.81 -0.39
CA GLU A 179 7.99 12.03 -1.37
C GLU A 179 7.11 11.45 -2.51
N GLY A 180 5.96 12.07 -2.77
CA GLY A 180 4.98 11.65 -3.79
C GLY A 180 3.63 11.25 -3.22
N ALA A 181 3.57 10.79 -1.96
CA ALA A 181 2.32 10.57 -1.23
C ALA A 181 2.03 11.69 -0.22
N ARG A 182 0.83 11.70 0.36
CA ARG A 182 0.49 12.56 1.50
C ARG A 182 1.05 11.97 2.80
N ASP A 183 1.57 12.85 3.65
CA ASP A 183 2.09 12.51 4.98
C ASP A 183 0.93 12.40 6.00
N TYR A 184 1.02 11.45 6.92
CA TYR A 184 0.27 11.53 8.18
C TYR A 184 0.96 12.54 9.10
N LEU A 185 0.20 13.51 9.61
CA LEU A 185 0.72 14.55 10.50
C LEU A 185 0.46 14.22 11.97
N VAL A 186 1.43 14.58 12.82
CA VAL A 186 1.34 14.47 14.28
C VAL A 186 1.61 15.85 14.89
N PRO A 187 0.61 16.50 15.52
CA PRO A 187 0.79 17.83 16.08
C PRO A 187 1.75 17.83 17.28
N SER A 188 2.56 18.88 17.40
CA SER A 188 3.51 19.05 18.51
C SER A 188 2.90 19.85 19.64
N ARG A 189 2.76 19.24 20.83
CA ARG A 189 2.38 19.96 22.05
C ARG A 189 3.48 20.92 22.53
N ALA A 190 4.74 20.62 22.24
CA ALA A 190 5.88 21.42 22.69
C ALA A 190 6.12 22.65 21.81
N HIS A 191 5.77 22.55 20.52
CA HIS A 191 5.95 23.57 19.51
C HIS A 191 4.60 23.84 18.84
N LEU A 192 3.81 24.73 19.45
CA LEU A 192 2.44 25.01 18.99
C LEU A 192 2.43 25.54 17.55
N GLY A 193 1.59 24.97 16.71
CA GLY A 193 1.51 25.29 15.27
C GLY A 193 2.48 24.49 14.39
N GLU A 194 3.36 23.69 14.98
CA GLU A 194 4.29 22.81 14.25
C GLU A 194 3.82 21.34 14.31
N PHE A 195 4.12 20.60 13.24
CA PHE A 195 3.72 19.21 13.06
C PHE A 195 4.94 18.36 12.71
N TYR A 196 4.98 17.15 13.26
CA TYR A 196 5.78 16.08 12.72
C TYR A 196 5.01 15.41 11.58
N ALA A 197 5.73 14.75 10.69
CA ALA A 197 5.19 13.79 9.74
C ALA A 197 5.63 12.37 10.12
N LEU A 198 4.78 11.39 9.85
CA LEU A 198 5.18 9.99 9.87
C LEU A 198 5.88 9.63 8.56
N PRO A 199 7.00 8.88 8.58
CA PRO A 199 7.82 8.67 7.41
C PRO A 199 7.12 7.76 6.39
N GLN A 200 7.12 8.19 5.13
CA GLN A 200 6.72 7.35 4.00
C GLN A 200 7.71 6.23 3.74
N SER A 201 8.97 6.45 4.12
CA SER A 201 10.07 5.49 4.19
C SER A 201 11.25 6.09 4.98
N PRO A 202 12.25 5.30 5.40
CA PRO A 202 13.51 5.80 5.97
C PRO A 202 14.45 6.50 4.97
N GLN A 203 13.97 6.90 3.78
CA GLN A 203 14.78 7.32 2.62
C GLN A 203 15.80 8.42 2.93
N VAL A 204 15.43 9.44 3.69
CA VAL A 204 16.38 10.51 4.08
C VAL A 204 17.45 9.95 5.04
N PHE A 205 17.04 9.23 6.07
CA PHE A 205 17.95 8.79 7.13
C PHE A 205 18.93 7.73 6.67
N LYS A 206 18.51 6.78 5.81
CA LYS A 206 19.43 5.75 5.30
C LYS A 206 20.54 6.35 4.45
N GLN A 207 20.27 7.43 3.69
CA GLN A 207 21.30 8.16 2.96
C GLN A 207 22.24 8.93 3.89
N LEU A 208 21.71 9.52 4.97
CA LEU A 208 22.55 10.15 6.00
C LEU A 208 23.44 9.12 6.72
N LEU A 209 22.99 7.88 6.89
CA LEU A 209 23.82 6.79 7.44
C LEU A 209 24.97 6.41 6.48
N MET A 210 24.74 6.46 5.16
CA MET A 210 25.82 6.31 4.18
C MET A 210 26.84 7.45 4.31
N ALA A 211 26.38 8.70 4.42
CA ALA A 211 27.25 9.85 4.68
C ALA A 211 27.97 9.77 6.05
N ALA A 212 27.38 9.09 7.03
CA ALA A 212 27.99 8.83 8.34
C ALA A 212 29.00 7.66 8.34
N GLY A 213 29.17 6.96 7.21
CA GLY A 213 30.15 5.89 7.06
C GLY A 213 29.70 4.52 7.57
N PHE A 214 28.38 4.26 7.65
CA PHE A 214 27.85 2.94 8.06
C PHE A 214 28.08 1.84 7.02
N ASP A 215 28.35 2.22 5.76
CA ASP A 215 28.63 1.36 4.61
C ASP A 215 27.48 0.42 4.18
N LYS A 216 26.92 -0.40 5.07
CA LYS A 216 25.78 -1.29 4.79
C LYS A 216 24.72 -1.20 5.90
N TYR A 217 23.57 -0.65 5.55
CA TYR A 217 22.43 -0.44 6.44
C TYR A 217 21.26 -1.33 6.06
N TYR A 218 20.55 -1.84 7.07
CA TYR A 218 19.17 -2.25 6.89
C TYR A 218 18.26 -1.84 8.04
N GLN A 219 16.95 -1.86 7.79
CA GLN A 219 15.93 -1.77 8.83
C GLN A 219 14.65 -2.48 8.39
N ILE A 220 14.02 -3.22 9.30
CA ILE A 220 12.62 -3.61 9.14
C ILE A 220 11.75 -2.46 9.67
N ALA A 221 11.43 -1.52 8.79
CA ALA A 221 10.83 -0.24 9.14
C ALA A 221 9.30 -0.24 9.02
N ARG A 222 8.64 0.54 9.88
CA ARG A 222 7.23 0.89 9.72
C ARG A 222 7.13 2.16 8.88
N CYS A 223 6.31 2.11 7.84
CA CYS A 223 6.13 3.19 6.87
C CYS A 223 4.66 3.57 6.80
N PHE A 224 4.40 4.86 6.54
CA PHE A 224 3.08 5.46 6.62
C PHE A 224 2.78 6.27 5.36
N ARG A 225 1.66 5.99 4.68
CA ARG A 225 1.24 6.73 3.49
C ARG A 225 -0.26 6.96 3.53
N ASP A 226 -0.68 8.22 3.41
CA ASP A 226 -2.08 8.61 3.38
C ASP A 226 -2.63 8.58 1.95
N GLU A 227 -2.81 7.36 1.43
CA GLU A 227 -3.30 7.05 0.09
C GLU A 227 -4.57 6.19 0.12
N ASP A 228 -5.27 6.13 -1.02
CA ASP A 228 -6.40 5.22 -1.20
C ASP A 228 -5.98 3.75 -1.04
N LEU A 229 -6.75 3.01 -0.25
CA LEU A 229 -6.43 1.64 0.13
C LEU A 229 -6.89 0.62 -0.91
N ARG A 230 -6.08 -0.43 -1.08
CA ARG A 230 -6.31 -1.56 -1.99
C ARG A 230 -6.11 -2.88 -1.25
N ALA A 231 -6.26 -4.02 -1.94
CA ALA A 231 -6.00 -5.33 -1.35
C ALA A 231 -4.51 -5.50 -0.92
N ASP A 232 -3.61 -4.78 -1.58
CA ASP A 232 -2.16 -4.82 -1.41
C ASP A 232 -1.59 -3.51 -0.82
N ARG A 233 -2.45 -2.64 -0.27
CA ARG A 233 -2.08 -1.34 0.34
C ARG A 233 -2.75 -1.14 1.69
N GLN A 234 -1.97 -0.65 2.65
CA GLN A 234 -2.39 -0.30 4.01
C GLN A 234 -1.77 1.06 4.36
N PRO A 235 -2.44 1.88 5.19
CA PRO A 235 -1.94 3.21 5.53
C PRO A 235 -0.67 3.12 6.40
N GLU A 236 -0.50 2.01 7.12
CA GLU A 236 0.69 1.68 7.89
C GLU A 236 1.19 0.28 7.51
N PHE A 237 2.35 0.18 6.87
CA PHE A 237 2.89 -1.07 6.33
C PHE A 237 4.34 -1.28 6.78
N THR A 238 4.90 -2.45 6.50
CA THR A 238 6.26 -2.82 6.90
C THR A 238 7.13 -2.97 5.66
N GLN A 239 8.26 -2.28 5.63
CA GLN A 239 9.28 -2.43 4.61
C GLN A 239 10.53 -3.09 5.20
N VAL A 240 11.27 -3.80 4.36
CA VAL A 240 12.67 -4.09 4.60
C VAL A 240 13.45 -3.11 3.75
N ASP A 241 14.10 -2.17 4.43
CA ASP A 241 14.83 -1.06 3.82
C ASP A 241 16.33 -1.34 3.87
N LEU A 242 17.01 -1.19 2.73
CA LEU A 242 18.44 -1.44 2.55
C LEU A 242 19.10 -0.22 1.91
N GLU A 243 20.33 0.09 2.34
CA GLU A 243 21.19 1.08 1.68
C GLU A 243 22.64 0.66 1.83
N VAL A 244 23.43 0.81 0.77
CA VAL A 244 24.84 0.42 0.70
C VAL A 244 25.68 1.51 0.04
N SER A 245 26.92 1.67 0.50
CA SER A 245 27.93 2.56 -0.08
C SER A 245 28.87 1.79 -1.01
N PHE A 246 29.42 2.46 -2.01
CA PHE A 246 30.47 1.96 -2.92
C PHE A 246 30.13 0.73 -3.78
N LEU A 247 28.88 0.26 -3.77
CA LEU A 247 28.42 -0.83 -4.63
C LEU A 247 27.82 -0.31 -5.95
N SER A 248 28.05 -1.04 -7.02
CA SER A 248 27.39 -0.82 -8.31
C SER A 248 25.96 -1.37 -8.33
N LYS A 249 25.14 -0.90 -9.28
CA LYS A 249 23.79 -1.44 -9.54
C LYS A 249 23.77 -2.97 -9.61
N ASN A 250 24.70 -3.56 -10.36
CA ASN A 250 24.75 -5.01 -10.55
C ASN A 250 25.09 -5.78 -9.26
N GLU A 251 25.96 -5.24 -8.40
CA GLU A 251 26.29 -5.85 -7.11
C GLU A 251 25.10 -5.80 -6.15
N ILE A 252 24.34 -4.70 -6.15
CA ILE A 252 23.10 -4.60 -5.37
C ILE A 252 22.08 -5.64 -5.88
N LEU A 253 21.86 -5.72 -7.19
CA LEU A 253 20.93 -6.70 -7.77
C LEU A 253 21.34 -8.15 -7.47
N ASN A 254 22.63 -8.48 -7.46
CA ASN A 254 23.11 -9.81 -7.06
C ASN A 254 22.83 -10.08 -5.57
N THR A 255 23.01 -9.10 -4.70
CA THR A 255 22.69 -9.21 -3.26
C THR A 255 21.20 -9.48 -3.06
N LEU A 256 20.32 -8.81 -3.83
CA LEU A 256 18.88 -9.04 -3.78
C LEU A 256 18.51 -10.43 -4.31
N ASP A 257 19.15 -10.88 -5.39
CA ASP A 257 18.98 -12.22 -5.96
C ASP A 257 19.24 -13.30 -4.89
N ASP A 258 20.41 -13.24 -4.25
CA ASP A 258 20.82 -14.17 -3.21
C ASP A 258 19.93 -14.09 -1.94
N LEU A 259 19.52 -12.88 -1.53
CA LEU A 259 18.62 -12.67 -0.40
C LEU A 259 17.28 -13.42 -0.61
N PHE A 260 16.61 -13.18 -1.73
CA PHE A 260 15.30 -13.80 -1.98
C PHE A 260 15.43 -15.31 -2.16
N LYS A 261 16.49 -15.79 -2.82
CA LYS A 261 16.78 -17.23 -2.91
C LYS A 261 16.93 -17.88 -1.55
N LYS A 262 17.71 -17.26 -0.66
CA LYS A 262 17.91 -17.74 0.72
C LYS A 262 16.59 -17.81 1.48
N VAL A 263 15.77 -16.77 1.40
CA VAL A 263 14.46 -16.71 2.07
C VAL A 263 13.54 -17.82 1.58
N PHE A 264 13.41 -18.00 0.27
CA PHE A 264 12.55 -19.04 -0.29
C PHE A 264 13.04 -20.45 0.05
N LYS A 265 14.36 -20.67 0.06
CA LYS A 265 14.96 -21.93 0.45
C LYS A 265 14.72 -22.24 1.94
N ASP A 266 14.96 -21.29 2.82
CA ASP A 266 14.82 -21.48 4.27
C ASP A 266 13.37 -21.69 4.72
N VAL A 267 12.42 -21.03 4.04
CA VAL A 267 11.04 -20.91 4.51
C VAL A 267 10.08 -21.85 3.79
N LEU A 268 10.23 -21.98 2.47
CA LEU A 268 9.35 -22.78 1.60
C LEU A 268 10.04 -24.01 1.01
N ASP A 269 11.33 -24.21 1.26
CA ASP A 269 12.17 -25.26 0.63
C ASP A 269 12.15 -25.21 -0.91
N ILE A 270 12.00 -24.01 -1.47
CA ILE A 270 12.06 -23.76 -2.91
C ILE A 270 13.48 -23.29 -3.26
N ASP A 271 14.10 -23.98 -4.21
CA ASP A 271 15.44 -23.66 -4.69
C ASP A 271 15.39 -23.06 -6.09
N PHE A 272 16.01 -21.89 -6.28
CA PHE A 272 16.14 -21.25 -7.58
C PHE A 272 17.58 -21.40 -8.05
N ASN A 273 17.79 -22.33 -8.99
CA ASN A 273 19.13 -22.66 -9.50
C ASN A 273 19.72 -21.59 -10.43
N GLU A 274 18.88 -20.76 -11.04
CA GLU A 274 19.28 -19.73 -11.99
C GLU A 274 19.14 -18.33 -11.37
N SER A 275 19.94 -17.36 -11.83
CA SER A 275 19.70 -15.95 -11.49
C SER A 275 18.34 -15.50 -12.00
N PHE A 276 17.71 -14.59 -11.25
CA PHE A 276 16.44 -14.03 -11.68
C PHE A 276 16.61 -13.26 -12.99
N PRO A 277 15.66 -13.39 -13.93
CA PRO A 277 15.72 -12.66 -15.19
C PRO A 277 15.76 -11.16 -14.93
N ARG A 278 16.51 -10.45 -15.78
CA ARG A 278 16.61 -9.00 -15.77
C ARG A 278 16.20 -8.49 -17.15
N ILE A 279 15.23 -7.59 -17.20
CA ILE A 279 14.79 -6.96 -18.44
C ILE A 279 14.74 -5.44 -18.24
N THR A 280 14.91 -4.69 -19.31
CA THR A 280 14.73 -3.24 -19.28
C THR A 280 13.25 -2.88 -19.15
N TYR A 281 12.95 -1.69 -18.64
CA TYR A 281 11.59 -1.13 -18.62
C TYR A 281 10.97 -1.17 -20.02
N GLN A 282 11.73 -0.79 -21.04
CA GLN A 282 11.26 -0.80 -22.42
C GLN A 282 10.87 -2.22 -22.88
N GLU A 283 11.69 -3.23 -22.60
CA GLU A 283 11.36 -4.63 -22.91
C GLU A 283 10.14 -5.14 -22.15
N ALA A 284 9.99 -4.73 -20.87
CA ALA A 284 8.85 -5.08 -20.03
C ALA A 284 7.55 -4.51 -20.61
N MET A 285 7.55 -3.22 -20.92
CA MET A 285 6.42 -2.54 -21.54
C MET A 285 6.13 -3.10 -22.94
N ASP A 286 7.17 -3.35 -23.74
CA ASP A 286 6.98 -3.84 -25.10
C ASP A 286 6.44 -5.26 -25.18
N SER A 287 6.91 -6.15 -24.29
CA SER A 287 6.57 -7.57 -24.32
C SER A 287 5.37 -7.92 -23.45
N TYR A 288 5.02 -7.10 -22.47
CA TYR A 288 3.99 -7.42 -21.48
C TYR A 288 3.03 -6.28 -21.15
N GLY A 289 3.31 -5.06 -21.61
CA GLY A 289 2.43 -3.92 -21.39
C GLY A 289 2.43 -3.42 -19.94
N SER A 290 3.44 -3.79 -19.16
CA SER A 290 3.56 -3.45 -17.75
C SER A 290 5.03 -3.48 -17.31
N ASP A 291 5.37 -2.55 -16.42
CA ASP A 291 6.62 -2.47 -15.66
C ASP A 291 6.75 -3.52 -14.54
N LYS A 292 5.66 -4.25 -14.24
CA LYS A 292 5.61 -5.36 -13.30
C LYS A 292 4.95 -6.59 -13.92
N PRO A 293 5.55 -7.18 -14.95
CA PRO A 293 4.90 -8.23 -15.70
C PRO A 293 4.81 -9.55 -14.91
N ASP A 294 3.74 -10.29 -15.17
CA ASP A 294 3.55 -11.62 -14.61
C ASP A 294 4.12 -12.69 -15.54
N LEU A 295 5.23 -13.32 -15.15
CA LEU A 295 5.94 -14.31 -15.96
C LEU A 295 5.45 -15.75 -15.81
N ARG A 296 4.39 -16.00 -15.01
CA ARG A 296 3.88 -17.37 -14.76
C ARG A 296 3.32 -18.06 -16.00
N PHE A 297 2.94 -17.28 -16.99
CA PHE A 297 2.38 -17.76 -18.25
C PHE A 297 3.00 -17.01 -19.42
N ASP A 298 2.87 -17.58 -20.62
CA ASP A 298 3.36 -16.94 -21.85
C ASP A 298 2.41 -15.80 -22.28
N MET A 299 2.15 -15.63 -23.58
CA MET A 299 1.30 -14.56 -24.14
C MET A 299 1.98 -13.20 -24.15
N LYS A 300 3.21 -13.15 -24.67
CA LYS A 300 3.88 -11.87 -24.95
C LYS A 300 3.10 -11.04 -25.97
N ILE A 301 3.18 -9.73 -25.81
CA ILE A 301 2.76 -8.74 -26.80
C ILE A 301 3.79 -8.73 -27.93
N ILE A 302 3.31 -8.82 -29.15
CA ILE A 302 4.13 -8.82 -30.36
C ILE A 302 3.73 -7.61 -31.20
N ASP A 303 4.72 -6.82 -31.60
CA ASP A 303 4.52 -5.71 -32.53
C ASP A 303 4.29 -6.25 -33.95
N VAL A 304 3.13 -5.96 -34.52
CA VAL A 304 2.74 -6.40 -35.87
C VAL A 304 2.57 -5.22 -36.84
N THR A 305 3.09 -4.05 -36.46
CA THR A 305 2.95 -2.79 -37.21
C THR A 305 3.44 -2.92 -38.65
N ALA A 306 4.55 -3.64 -38.88
CA ALA A 306 5.11 -3.83 -40.20
C ALA A 306 4.22 -4.70 -41.10
N GLU A 307 3.61 -5.74 -40.52
CA GLU A 307 2.81 -6.75 -41.21
C GLU A 307 1.41 -6.24 -41.57
N VAL A 308 0.87 -5.30 -40.78
CA VAL A 308 -0.44 -4.70 -41.05
C VAL A 308 -0.39 -3.42 -41.89
N LYS A 309 0.81 -2.94 -42.23
CA LYS A 309 1.03 -1.65 -42.92
C LYS A 309 0.35 -1.57 -44.28
N ASN A 310 0.28 -2.67 -45.01
CA ASN A 310 -0.32 -2.75 -46.33
C ASN A 310 -1.82 -3.11 -46.30
N SER A 311 -2.41 -3.29 -45.11
CA SER A 311 -3.82 -3.66 -45.00
C SER A 311 -4.74 -2.52 -45.43
N ASP A 312 -5.90 -2.85 -46.01
CA ASP A 312 -6.96 -1.90 -46.34
C ASP A 312 -7.85 -1.58 -45.11
N PHE A 313 -7.49 -2.10 -43.93
CA PHE A 313 -8.27 -1.91 -42.73
C PHE A 313 -8.01 -0.52 -42.15
N LYS A 314 -9.02 0.37 -42.26
CA LYS A 314 -8.90 1.79 -41.87
C LYS A 314 -8.40 2.00 -40.44
N VAL A 315 -8.83 1.17 -39.48
CA VAL A 315 -8.40 1.32 -38.07
C VAL A 315 -6.88 1.18 -37.94
N PHE A 316 -6.27 0.22 -38.64
CA PHE A 316 -4.81 0.05 -38.61
C PHE A 316 -4.12 1.18 -39.38
N THR A 317 -4.54 1.43 -40.63
CA THR A 317 -3.88 2.44 -41.47
C THR A 317 -3.97 3.86 -40.92
N ASP A 318 -5.10 4.26 -40.33
CA ASP A 318 -5.26 5.59 -39.76
C ASP A 318 -4.48 5.76 -38.44
N THR A 319 -4.34 4.69 -37.66
CA THR A 319 -3.45 4.66 -36.47
C THR A 319 -2.00 4.88 -36.89
N LEU A 320 -1.52 4.14 -37.90
CA LEU A 320 -0.14 4.27 -38.38
C LEU A 320 0.15 5.65 -38.98
N LYS A 321 -0.80 6.26 -39.69
CA LYS A 321 -0.66 7.64 -40.19
C LYS A 321 -0.54 8.67 -39.06
N SER A 322 -1.15 8.38 -37.92
CA SER A 322 -1.13 9.22 -36.72
C SER A 322 0.10 8.98 -35.84
N GLY A 323 1.02 8.09 -36.27
CA GLY A 323 2.24 7.74 -35.53
C GLY A 323 2.03 6.68 -34.44
N GLY A 324 0.87 6.04 -34.38
CA GLY A 324 0.60 4.94 -33.44
C GLY A 324 1.19 3.60 -33.88
N VAL A 325 0.90 2.57 -33.10
CA VAL A 325 1.40 1.20 -33.30
C VAL A 325 0.25 0.18 -33.32
N VAL A 326 0.47 -0.96 -33.96
CA VAL A 326 -0.46 -2.10 -33.93
C VAL A 326 0.25 -3.29 -33.33
N ARG A 327 -0.27 -3.78 -32.20
CA ARG A 327 0.31 -4.93 -31.49
C ARG A 327 -0.74 -5.97 -31.20
N SER A 328 -0.28 -7.21 -30.99
CA SER A 328 -1.16 -8.36 -30.82
C SER A 328 -0.66 -9.32 -29.76
N ILE A 329 -1.58 -10.06 -29.15
CA ILE A 329 -1.31 -11.20 -28.28
C ILE A 329 -1.91 -12.47 -28.91
N ASN A 330 -1.23 -13.60 -28.71
CA ASN A 330 -1.72 -14.92 -29.13
C ASN A 330 -2.21 -15.72 -27.90
N ILE A 331 -3.50 -16.03 -27.89
CA ILE A 331 -4.15 -16.90 -26.89
C ILE A 331 -4.12 -18.34 -27.41
N LYS A 332 -3.21 -19.14 -26.85
CA LYS A 332 -3.08 -20.55 -27.20
C LYS A 332 -4.35 -21.33 -26.90
N GLY A 333 -4.91 -22.00 -27.90
CA GLY A 333 -6.20 -22.70 -27.77
C GLY A 333 -7.42 -21.78 -27.58
N GLY A 334 -7.27 -20.47 -27.77
CA GLY A 334 -8.30 -19.47 -27.50
C GLY A 334 -9.46 -19.46 -28.49
N ASN A 335 -9.41 -20.20 -29.60
CA ASN A 335 -10.50 -20.20 -30.60
C ASN A 335 -11.79 -20.85 -30.07
N ALA A 336 -11.72 -21.51 -28.91
CA ALA A 336 -12.87 -21.99 -28.16
C ALA A 336 -13.75 -20.86 -27.60
N LEU A 337 -13.26 -19.62 -27.53
CA LEU A 337 -14.02 -18.47 -27.02
C LEU A 337 -15.31 -18.26 -27.83
N ALA A 338 -16.42 -18.20 -27.10
CA ALA A 338 -17.73 -17.87 -27.62
C ALA A 338 -17.81 -16.38 -27.99
N ARG A 339 -18.78 -16.03 -28.83
CA ARG A 339 -18.95 -14.65 -29.31
C ARG A 339 -19.19 -13.66 -28.17
N THR A 340 -19.97 -14.04 -27.16
CA THR A 340 -20.23 -13.22 -25.97
C THR A 340 -18.95 -12.94 -25.20
N GLU A 341 -18.04 -13.91 -25.08
CA GLU A 341 -16.76 -13.73 -24.39
C GLU A 341 -15.81 -12.81 -25.16
N ILE A 342 -15.87 -12.83 -26.50
CA ILE A 342 -15.12 -11.89 -27.34
C ILE A 342 -15.66 -10.47 -27.19
N GLU A 343 -16.99 -10.32 -27.10
CA GLU A 343 -17.65 -9.04 -26.84
C GLU A 343 -17.27 -8.49 -25.45
N GLU A 344 -17.29 -9.32 -24.41
CA GLU A 344 -16.80 -8.96 -23.06
C GLU A 344 -15.33 -8.51 -23.07
N LEU A 345 -14.44 -9.23 -23.77
CA LEU A 345 -13.03 -8.83 -23.92
C LEU A 345 -12.89 -7.50 -24.67
N THR A 346 -13.77 -7.23 -25.63
CA THR A 346 -13.80 -5.95 -26.35
C THR A 346 -14.23 -4.81 -25.43
N GLU A 347 -15.25 -5.01 -24.60
CA GLU A 347 -15.70 -4.04 -23.60
C GLU A 347 -14.61 -3.74 -22.58
N LYS A 348 -13.90 -4.78 -22.09
CA LYS A 348 -12.73 -4.60 -21.23
C LYS A 348 -11.63 -3.79 -21.92
N ALA A 349 -11.30 -4.11 -23.18
CA ALA A 349 -10.30 -3.37 -23.94
C ALA A 349 -10.65 -1.87 -24.01
N ILE A 350 -11.93 -1.56 -24.23
CA ILE A 350 -12.43 -0.18 -24.25
C ILE A 350 -12.31 0.47 -22.88
N SER A 351 -12.66 -0.23 -21.80
CA SER A 351 -12.50 0.27 -20.42
C SER A 351 -11.03 0.59 -20.06
N TYR A 352 -10.06 -0.04 -20.72
CA TYR A 352 -8.64 0.23 -20.54
C TYR A 352 -8.12 1.40 -21.39
N GLY A 353 -8.93 1.91 -22.32
CA GLY A 353 -8.66 3.10 -23.13
C GLY A 353 -8.60 2.85 -24.64
N ALA A 354 -8.72 1.61 -25.11
CA ALA A 354 -8.72 1.34 -26.54
C ALA A 354 -10.03 1.81 -27.21
N LYS A 355 -9.96 2.21 -28.48
CA LYS A 355 -11.15 2.58 -29.27
C LYS A 355 -11.97 1.37 -29.74
N GLY A 356 -11.40 0.17 -29.62
CA GLY A 356 -12.00 -1.08 -30.03
C GLY A 356 -10.94 -2.19 -30.10
N MET A 357 -11.39 -3.39 -30.42
CA MET A 357 -10.55 -4.59 -30.45
C MET A 357 -10.80 -5.36 -31.74
N ALA A 358 -9.72 -5.69 -32.46
CA ALA A 358 -9.79 -6.57 -33.61
C ALA A 358 -9.25 -7.96 -33.24
N TRP A 359 -9.72 -9.01 -33.92
CA TRP A 359 -9.36 -10.39 -33.55
C TRP A 359 -9.38 -11.35 -34.75
N ILE A 360 -8.65 -12.46 -34.60
CA ILE A 360 -8.63 -13.58 -35.56
C ILE A 360 -8.71 -14.89 -34.78
N GLY A 361 -9.72 -15.71 -35.05
CA GLY A 361 -9.78 -17.09 -34.57
C GLY A 361 -9.25 -18.06 -35.62
N ILE A 362 -8.44 -19.04 -35.21
CA ILE A 362 -7.85 -20.05 -36.09
C ILE A 362 -8.46 -21.41 -35.76
N ASP A 363 -9.20 -22.01 -36.70
CA ASP A 363 -9.77 -23.35 -36.50
C ASP A 363 -8.74 -24.47 -36.65
N GLU A 364 -9.14 -25.70 -36.33
CA GLU A 364 -8.27 -26.89 -36.41
C GLU A 364 -7.74 -27.17 -37.83
N ASN A 365 -8.43 -26.67 -38.87
CA ASN A 365 -8.02 -26.80 -40.26
C ASN A 365 -7.27 -25.55 -40.79
N ARG A 366 -6.89 -24.63 -39.89
CA ARG A 366 -6.28 -23.32 -40.19
C ARG A 366 -7.18 -22.35 -40.97
N ASN A 367 -8.49 -22.54 -41.00
CA ASN A 367 -9.39 -21.52 -41.52
C ASN A 367 -9.51 -20.36 -40.54
N LEU A 368 -9.59 -19.14 -41.08
CA LEU A 368 -9.64 -17.91 -40.31
C LEU A 368 -11.08 -17.48 -40.05
N ARG A 369 -11.49 -17.46 -38.78
CA ARG A 369 -12.71 -16.85 -38.29
C ARG A 369 -12.43 -15.38 -38.00
N THR A 370 -12.65 -14.50 -38.97
CA THR A 370 -12.50 -13.03 -38.79
C THR A 370 -13.12 -12.26 -39.96
N ILE A 371 -13.39 -10.96 -39.76
CA ILE A 371 -13.70 -10.02 -40.86
C ILE A 371 -12.44 -9.47 -41.53
N LEU A 372 -11.27 -9.62 -40.90
CA LEU A 372 -10.01 -9.03 -41.35
C LEU A 372 -9.52 -9.62 -42.68
N THR A 373 -9.90 -10.85 -43.03
CA THR A 373 -9.55 -11.49 -44.31
C THR A 373 -9.97 -10.69 -45.55
N LYS A 374 -10.95 -9.78 -45.43
CA LYS A 374 -11.39 -8.90 -46.53
C LYS A 374 -10.45 -7.73 -46.81
N TYR A 375 -9.53 -7.43 -45.89
CA TYR A 375 -8.69 -6.23 -45.90
C TYR A 375 -7.19 -6.55 -46.01
N PHE A 376 -6.83 -7.82 -46.16
CA PHE A 376 -5.45 -8.28 -46.25
C PHE A 376 -5.25 -9.09 -47.52
N SER A 377 -4.06 -9.01 -48.11
CA SER A 377 -3.63 -9.98 -49.11
C SER A 377 -3.33 -11.33 -48.45
N GLU A 378 -3.33 -12.43 -49.21
CA GLU A 378 -2.96 -13.75 -48.69
C GLU A 378 -1.51 -13.76 -48.17
N GLU A 379 -0.60 -13.03 -48.82
CA GLU A 379 0.82 -12.92 -48.43
C GLU A 379 0.99 -12.15 -47.11
N ASP A 380 0.34 -11.00 -46.95
CA ASP A 380 0.42 -10.21 -45.71
C ASP A 380 -0.23 -10.96 -44.54
N MET A 381 -1.35 -11.66 -44.78
CA MET A 381 -2.01 -12.47 -43.75
C MET A 381 -1.14 -13.64 -43.30
N GLU A 382 -0.50 -14.38 -44.22
CA GLU A 382 0.40 -15.48 -43.83
C GLU A 382 1.63 -14.96 -43.09
N ALA A 383 2.21 -13.82 -43.50
CA ALA A 383 3.31 -13.18 -42.80
C ALA A 383 2.94 -12.80 -41.35
N LEU A 384 1.72 -12.27 -41.16
CA LEU A 384 1.18 -11.94 -39.84
C LEU A 384 1.03 -13.19 -38.96
N LEU A 385 0.40 -14.25 -39.50
CA LEU A 385 0.19 -15.50 -38.77
C LEU A 385 1.51 -16.19 -38.41
N GLN A 386 2.49 -16.15 -39.30
CA GLN A 386 3.83 -16.68 -39.06
C GLN A 386 4.54 -15.90 -37.94
N LYS A 387 4.45 -14.56 -37.94
CA LYS A 387 5.04 -13.72 -36.89
C LYS A 387 4.43 -13.96 -35.52
N MET A 388 3.11 -14.20 -35.49
CA MET A 388 2.38 -14.51 -34.25
C MET A 388 2.53 -15.96 -33.79
N ALA A 389 3.32 -16.78 -34.51
CA ALA A 389 3.56 -18.19 -34.25
C ALA A 389 2.26 -18.95 -33.93
N VAL A 390 1.25 -18.77 -34.78
CA VAL A 390 -0.08 -19.37 -34.57
C VAL A 390 -0.07 -20.87 -34.80
N GLU A 391 -0.81 -21.58 -33.96
CA GLU A 391 -1.12 -22.99 -34.09
C GLU A 391 -2.64 -23.16 -34.34
N PRO A 392 -3.09 -24.30 -34.90
CA PRO A 392 -4.51 -24.59 -34.99
C PRO A 392 -5.19 -24.51 -33.61
N GLY A 393 -6.33 -23.84 -33.54
CA GLY A 393 -7.05 -23.60 -32.28
C GLY A 393 -6.70 -22.28 -31.57
N ASP A 394 -5.70 -21.52 -32.04
CA ASP A 394 -5.29 -20.25 -31.44
C ASP A 394 -6.27 -19.10 -31.71
N PHE A 395 -6.17 -18.04 -30.90
CA PHE A 395 -6.93 -16.81 -31.07
C PHE A 395 -6.06 -15.58 -30.87
N LEU A 396 -6.05 -14.69 -31.87
CA LEU A 396 -5.31 -13.44 -31.85
C LEU A 396 -6.20 -12.28 -31.48
N ILE A 397 -5.69 -11.39 -30.63
CA ILE A 397 -6.30 -10.10 -30.30
C ILE A 397 -5.34 -8.99 -30.70
N PHE A 398 -5.87 -7.92 -31.29
CA PHE A 398 -5.11 -6.78 -31.78
C PHE A 398 -5.61 -5.49 -31.13
N CYS A 399 -4.66 -4.64 -30.74
CA CYS A 399 -4.90 -3.26 -30.33
C CYS A 399 -4.11 -2.33 -31.25
N ALA A 400 -4.76 -1.27 -31.73
CA ALA A 400 -4.19 -0.25 -32.60
C ALA A 400 -4.47 1.13 -32.02
N ASP A 401 -3.46 1.73 -31.40
CA ASP A 401 -3.53 3.09 -30.81
C ASP A 401 -2.10 3.63 -30.58
N THR A 402 -1.94 4.64 -29.74
CA THR A 402 -0.65 5.07 -29.17
C THR A 402 0.04 3.93 -28.40
N TRP A 403 1.36 4.01 -28.25
CA TRP A 403 2.15 2.96 -27.62
C TRP A 403 1.71 2.70 -26.17
N GLU A 404 1.43 3.77 -25.42
CA GLU A 404 1.00 3.73 -24.03
C GLU A 404 -0.36 3.03 -23.89
N VAL A 405 -1.34 3.40 -24.72
CA VAL A 405 -2.68 2.80 -24.71
C VAL A 405 -2.62 1.32 -25.10
N VAL A 406 -1.82 0.98 -26.11
CA VAL A 406 -1.65 -0.41 -26.55
C VAL A 406 -1.00 -1.26 -25.46
N CYS A 407 0.07 -0.76 -24.83
CA CYS A 407 0.73 -1.44 -23.71
C CYS A 407 -0.25 -1.69 -22.56
N LYS A 408 -0.92 -0.63 -22.08
CA LYS A 408 -1.90 -0.72 -20.99
C LYS A 408 -3.02 -1.72 -21.32
N THR A 409 -3.61 -1.62 -22.51
CA THR A 409 -4.76 -2.44 -22.91
C THR A 409 -4.39 -3.91 -23.02
N LEU A 410 -3.37 -4.24 -23.83
CA LEU A 410 -2.98 -5.63 -24.04
C LEU A 410 -2.36 -6.25 -22.79
N GLY A 411 -1.65 -5.46 -21.98
CA GLY A 411 -1.11 -5.90 -20.70
C GLY A 411 -2.19 -6.32 -19.71
N GLN A 412 -3.27 -5.54 -19.58
CA GLN A 412 -4.40 -5.91 -18.71
C GLN A 412 -5.22 -7.08 -19.27
N LEU A 413 -5.53 -7.07 -20.57
CA LEU A 413 -6.24 -8.18 -21.21
C LEU A 413 -5.48 -9.50 -21.04
N ARG A 414 -4.14 -9.48 -21.14
CA ARG A 414 -3.30 -10.65 -20.88
C ARG A 414 -3.54 -11.21 -19.47
N LEU A 415 -3.66 -10.36 -18.45
CA LEU A 415 -3.95 -10.79 -17.08
C LEU A 415 -5.37 -11.34 -16.94
N ASP A 416 -6.36 -10.66 -17.51
CA ASP A 416 -7.76 -11.11 -17.54
C ASP A 416 -7.91 -12.51 -18.16
N ILE A 417 -7.23 -12.73 -19.29
CA ILE A 417 -7.21 -14.01 -20.00
C ILE A 417 -6.43 -15.03 -19.15
N GLY A 418 -5.31 -14.64 -18.55
CA GLY A 418 -4.54 -15.49 -17.64
C GLY A 418 -5.37 -16.01 -16.47
N ASP A 419 -6.21 -15.17 -15.87
CA ASP A 419 -7.14 -15.56 -14.80
C ASP A 419 -8.25 -16.47 -15.33
N LYS A 420 -8.86 -16.13 -16.47
CA LYS A 420 -9.94 -16.92 -17.09
C LYS A 420 -9.50 -18.35 -17.45
N PHE A 421 -8.28 -18.51 -17.97
CA PHE A 421 -7.70 -19.80 -18.34
C PHE A 421 -6.96 -20.49 -17.18
N GLY A 422 -6.96 -19.92 -15.97
CA GLY A 422 -6.32 -20.52 -14.81
C GLY A 422 -4.79 -20.64 -14.92
N LEU A 423 -4.16 -19.77 -15.72
CA LEU A 423 -2.71 -19.81 -16.01
C LEU A 423 -1.88 -19.22 -14.86
N ARG A 424 -2.50 -18.49 -13.94
CA ARG A 424 -1.84 -17.75 -12.85
C ARG A 424 -1.85 -18.53 -11.54
N ARG A 425 -1.22 -19.71 -11.53
CA ARG A 425 -1.13 -20.53 -10.32
C ARG A 425 -0.40 -19.77 -9.19
N LYS A 426 -0.92 -19.86 -7.96
CA LYS A 426 -0.37 -19.12 -6.81
C LYS A 426 0.92 -19.73 -6.24
N ASP A 427 1.14 -21.02 -6.48
CA ASP A 427 2.31 -21.78 -6.02
C ASP A 427 3.50 -21.72 -6.99
N ASP A 428 3.34 -21.12 -8.18
CA ASP A 428 4.42 -20.90 -9.13
C ASP A 428 5.01 -19.49 -8.92
N PHE A 429 6.21 -19.42 -8.36
CA PHE A 429 6.88 -18.16 -8.05
C PHE A 429 7.86 -17.77 -9.16
N LYS A 430 7.58 -16.66 -9.84
CA LYS A 430 8.43 -16.09 -10.89
C LYS A 430 8.91 -14.70 -10.48
N PHE A 431 10.18 -14.63 -10.12
CA PHE A 431 10.89 -13.38 -9.92
C PHE A 431 11.32 -12.76 -11.24
N LEU A 432 11.38 -11.43 -11.26
CA LEU A 432 11.92 -10.62 -12.33
C LEU A 432 12.52 -9.35 -11.73
N MET A 433 13.62 -8.87 -12.29
CA MET A 433 14.15 -7.54 -12.03
C MET A 433 13.95 -6.67 -13.27
N VAL A 434 13.26 -5.54 -13.10
CA VAL A 434 13.10 -4.54 -14.16
C VAL A 434 14.12 -3.44 -13.92
N VAL A 435 14.85 -3.03 -14.95
CA VAL A 435 15.94 -2.04 -14.86
C VAL A 435 15.78 -0.94 -15.91
N ASP A 436 16.60 0.11 -15.82
CA ASP A 436 16.72 1.15 -16.86
C ASP A 436 15.38 1.87 -17.14
N PHE A 437 14.66 2.21 -16.08
CA PHE A 437 13.45 3.03 -16.16
C PHE A 437 13.77 4.43 -16.70
N PRO A 438 12.79 5.12 -17.30
CA PRO A 438 12.90 6.55 -17.53
C PRO A 438 13.12 7.31 -16.21
N LEU A 439 13.96 8.34 -16.23
CA LEU A 439 14.18 9.19 -15.05
C LEU A 439 12.99 10.12 -14.80
N PHE A 440 12.39 10.64 -15.88
CA PHE A 440 11.30 11.60 -15.86
C PHE A 440 10.09 11.06 -16.61
N GLU A 441 8.92 11.51 -16.18
CA GLU A 441 7.67 11.47 -16.93
C GLU A 441 7.17 12.90 -17.10
N TYR A 442 6.45 13.17 -18.19
CA TYR A 442 5.76 14.44 -18.36
C TYR A 442 4.34 14.32 -17.82
N SER A 443 4.02 15.07 -16.77
CA SER A 443 2.65 15.16 -16.27
C SER A 443 1.90 16.19 -17.10
N GLU A 444 0.95 15.73 -17.91
CA GLU A 444 0.03 16.61 -18.65
C GLU A 444 -0.86 17.43 -17.69
N ASP A 445 -1.25 16.85 -16.57
CA ASP A 445 -2.09 17.49 -15.54
C ASP A 445 -1.38 18.66 -14.87
N GLU A 446 -0.09 18.49 -14.56
CA GLU A 446 0.71 19.52 -13.91
C GLU A 446 1.49 20.40 -14.91
N GLY A 447 1.49 20.04 -16.19
CA GLY A 447 2.23 20.73 -17.24
C GLY A 447 3.74 20.80 -17.00
N ARG A 448 4.32 19.77 -16.35
CA ARG A 448 5.74 19.74 -15.97
C ARG A 448 6.31 18.32 -15.92
N TYR A 449 7.64 18.23 -15.91
CA TYR A 449 8.33 16.98 -15.63
C TYR A 449 8.17 16.58 -14.16
N VAL A 450 7.87 15.32 -13.93
CA VAL A 450 7.85 14.66 -12.63
C VAL A 450 8.89 13.53 -12.62
N ALA A 451 9.44 13.23 -11.46
CA ALA A 451 10.35 12.10 -11.32
C ALA A 451 9.55 10.80 -11.33
N MET A 452 9.98 9.81 -12.11
CA MET A 452 9.32 8.49 -12.14
C MET A 452 9.43 7.73 -10.80
N HIS A 453 10.48 7.99 -10.03
CA HIS A 453 10.74 7.32 -8.75
C HIS A 453 10.92 8.34 -7.63
N HIS A 454 12.15 8.87 -7.47
CA HIS A 454 12.46 9.88 -6.47
C HIS A 454 13.43 10.92 -7.05
N PRO A 455 13.32 12.21 -6.67
CA PRO A 455 14.29 13.26 -7.04
C PRO A 455 15.77 13.02 -6.69
N PHE A 456 16.11 11.94 -5.98
CA PHE A 456 17.49 11.59 -5.61
C PHE A 456 18.04 10.43 -6.45
N THR A 457 17.28 9.92 -7.42
CA THR A 457 17.71 8.82 -8.29
C THR A 457 18.77 9.29 -9.29
N MET A 458 19.89 8.57 -9.36
CA MET A 458 21.00 8.89 -10.25
C MET A 458 20.61 8.63 -11.72
N PRO A 459 20.79 9.60 -12.64
CA PRO A 459 20.74 9.33 -14.07
C PRO A 459 21.87 8.39 -14.49
N VAL A 460 21.61 7.58 -15.50
CA VAL A 460 22.63 6.78 -16.18
C VAL A 460 23.74 7.72 -16.70
N PRO A 461 25.03 7.48 -16.39
CA PRO A 461 26.11 8.42 -16.73
C PRO A 461 26.19 8.82 -18.21
N GLU A 462 25.87 7.89 -19.12
CA GLU A 462 25.85 8.13 -20.56
C GLU A 462 24.79 9.14 -21.01
N ASP A 463 23.72 9.30 -20.22
CA ASP A 463 22.57 10.16 -20.55
C ASP A 463 22.66 11.55 -19.90
N LEU A 464 23.69 11.84 -19.10
CA LEU A 464 23.86 13.12 -18.38
C LEU A 464 23.82 14.35 -19.30
N ALA A 465 24.39 14.23 -20.51
CA ALA A 465 24.41 15.33 -21.48
C ALA A 465 23.00 15.69 -21.99
N LYS A 466 22.05 14.75 -21.92
CA LYS A 466 20.67 14.95 -22.39
C LYS A 466 19.83 15.76 -21.40
N MET A 467 20.27 15.96 -20.16
CA MET A 467 19.56 16.78 -19.16
C MET A 467 19.25 18.19 -19.65
N ASP A 468 20.09 18.73 -20.54
CA ASP A 468 19.94 20.07 -21.10
C ASP A 468 19.17 20.10 -22.45
N THR A 469 18.92 18.94 -23.08
CA THR A 469 18.39 18.86 -24.46
C THR A 469 17.14 17.99 -24.63
N ASP A 470 17.11 16.82 -23.98
CA ASP A 470 16.05 15.82 -24.13
C ASP A 470 15.87 15.03 -22.81
N PRO A 471 15.22 15.64 -21.79
CA PRO A 471 15.08 15.02 -20.48
C PRO A 471 14.29 13.70 -20.48
N LEU A 472 13.33 13.53 -21.39
CA LEU A 472 12.44 12.35 -21.41
C LEU A 472 13.14 11.07 -21.87
N SER A 473 14.27 11.16 -22.59
CA SER A 473 15.04 9.98 -23.01
C SER A 473 16.16 9.58 -22.04
N ILE A 474 16.20 10.19 -20.85
CA ILE A 474 17.18 9.89 -19.81
C ILE A 474 16.74 8.65 -19.05
N ARG A 475 17.64 7.67 -18.94
CA ARG A 475 17.43 6.50 -18.09
C ARG A 475 17.91 6.75 -16.68
N ALA A 476 17.26 6.11 -15.73
CA ALA A 476 17.61 6.08 -14.33
C ALA A 476 18.46 4.84 -14.00
N GLU A 477 19.39 4.98 -13.07
CA GLU A 477 20.04 3.87 -12.38
C GLU A 477 19.10 3.28 -11.30
N SER A 478 17.86 2.98 -11.70
CA SER A 478 16.83 2.39 -10.86
C SER A 478 16.50 0.97 -11.30
N TYR A 479 15.88 0.25 -10.37
CA TYR A 479 15.50 -1.13 -10.56
C TYR A 479 14.39 -1.54 -9.60
N ASP A 480 13.51 -2.39 -10.09
CA ASP A 480 12.39 -2.95 -9.35
C ASP A 480 12.50 -4.47 -9.30
N VAL A 481 12.08 -5.05 -8.17
CA VAL A 481 11.91 -6.51 -8.05
C VAL A 481 10.43 -6.82 -8.09
N VAL A 482 10.07 -7.68 -9.02
CA VAL A 482 8.70 -8.11 -9.31
C VAL A 482 8.59 -9.60 -8.99
N LEU A 483 7.50 -9.98 -8.33
CA LEU A 483 7.13 -11.38 -8.11
C LEU A 483 5.69 -11.59 -8.56
N ASN A 484 5.47 -12.48 -9.54
CA ASN A 484 4.14 -12.87 -10.01
C ASN A 484 3.27 -11.69 -10.47
N GLY A 485 3.89 -10.66 -11.07
CA GLY A 485 3.22 -9.45 -11.52
C GLY A 485 2.92 -8.41 -10.43
N ILE A 486 3.46 -8.60 -9.23
CA ILE A 486 3.39 -7.63 -8.13
C ILE A 486 4.78 -7.05 -7.91
N GLU A 487 4.87 -5.73 -7.90
CA GLU A 487 6.05 -4.99 -7.47
C GLU A 487 6.28 -5.24 -5.97
N LEU A 488 7.34 -5.99 -5.65
CA LEU A 488 7.75 -6.23 -4.27
C LEU A 488 8.42 -5.00 -3.69
N GLY A 489 9.24 -4.31 -4.50
CA GLY A 489 10.03 -3.19 -4.06
C GLY A 489 10.79 -2.54 -5.19
N SER A 490 11.31 -1.35 -4.88
CA SER A 490 12.05 -0.50 -5.80
C SER A 490 13.34 0.01 -5.15
N GLY A 491 14.33 0.31 -5.97
CA GLY A 491 15.62 0.83 -5.55
C GLY A 491 16.30 1.64 -6.64
N SER A 492 17.31 2.40 -6.25
CA SER A 492 18.17 3.12 -7.19
C SER A 492 19.53 3.44 -6.59
N LEU A 493 20.50 3.67 -7.46
CA LEU A 493 21.68 4.46 -7.10
C LEU A 493 21.25 5.91 -6.85
N ARG A 494 21.88 6.55 -5.87
CA ARG A 494 21.53 7.90 -5.44
C ARG A 494 22.49 8.93 -6.00
N ILE A 495 21.98 10.14 -6.21
CA ILE A 495 22.79 11.29 -6.55
C ILE A 495 23.56 11.73 -5.30
N TYR A 496 24.88 11.55 -5.33
CA TYR A 496 25.81 12.05 -4.31
C TYR A 496 26.57 13.32 -4.77
N ARG A 497 26.33 13.76 -6.01
CA ARG A 497 27.00 14.90 -6.65
C ARG A 497 26.10 16.15 -6.63
N PRO A 498 26.53 17.25 -5.98
CA PRO A 498 25.73 18.47 -5.90
C PRO A 498 25.34 19.06 -7.25
N ASP A 499 26.24 19.03 -8.23
CA ASP A 499 26.01 19.60 -9.56
C ASP A 499 24.90 18.88 -10.34
N ILE A 500 24.78 17.56 -10.15
CA ILE A 500 23.74 16.74 -10.77
C ILE A 500 22.42 16.94 -10.02
N GLN A 501 22.46 16.99 -8.69
CA GLN A 501 21.26 17.18 -7.87
C GLN A 501 20.59 18.53 -8.11
N GLU A 502 21.38 19.59 -8.27
CA GLU A 502 20.87 20.93 -8.59
C GLU A 502 20.18 20.95 -9.97
N LYS A 503 20.77 20.29 -10.98
CA LYS A 503 20.12 20.13 -12.30
C LYS A 503 18.82 19.34 -12.21
N MET A 504 18.80 18.27 -11.42
CA MET A 504 17.61 17.45 -11.18
C MET A 504 16.46 18.29 -10.62
N PHE A 505 16.70 19.08 -9.57
CA PHE A 505 15.68 19.94 -8.98
C PHE A 505 15.18 21.04 -9.93
N LYS A 506 16.08 21.64 -10.70
CA LYS A 506 15.70 22.65 -11.72
C LYS A 506 14.78 22.06 -12.79
N LEU A 507 15.05 20.85 -13.27
CA LEU A 507 14.20 20.17 -14.25
C LEU A 507 12.82 19.83 -13.69
N LEU A 508 12.74 19.49 -12.41
CA LEU A 508 11.47 19.25 -11.71
C LEU A 508 10.69 20.53 -11.37
N GLY A 509 11.28 21.70 -11.62
CA GLY A 509 10.67 23.01 -11.33
C GLY A 509 10.62 23.36 -9.84
N ILE A 510 11.50 22.77 -9.02
CA ILE A 510 11.53 23.02 -7.57
C ILE A 510 12.36 24.28 -7.31
N SER A 511 11.79 25.23 -6.56
CA SER A 511 12.46 26.50 -6.25
C SER A 511 13.58 26.35 -5.21
N ASP A 512 14.58 27.23 -5.22
CA ASP A 512 15.68 27.20 -4.26
C ASP A 512 15.19 27.29 -2.79
N GLU A 513 14.14 28.08 -2.53
CA GLU A 513 13.51 28.18 -1.21
C GLU A 513 12.89 26.85 -0.77
N GLU A 514 12.22 26.16 -1.69
CA GLU A 514 11.62 24.86 -1.44
C GLU A 514 12.68 23.77 -1.26
N ILE A 515 13.78 23.83 -2.04
CA ILE A 515 14.93 22.93 -1.89
C ILE A 515 15.53 23.05 -0.50
N ASP A 516 15.81 24.28 -0.04
CA ASP A 516 16.38 24.50 1.30
C ASP A 516 15.41 24.05 2.40
N LEU A 517 14.13 24.40 2.27
CA LEU A 517 13.10 24.03 3.22
C LEU A 517 12.95 22.51 3.33
N ARG A 518 12.89 21.78 2.22
CA ARG A 518 12.61 20.33 2.22
C ARG A 518 13.86 19.48 2.34
N PHE A 519 14.93 19.84 1.63
CA PHE A 519 16.11 19.00 1.43
C PHE A 519 17.42 19.66 1.90
N GLY A 520 17.39 20.87 2.46
CA GLY A 520 18.62 21.57 2.87
C GLY A 520 19.53 20.76 3.80
N HIS A 521 18.94 19.99 4.72
CA HIS A 521 19.69 19.15 5.66
C HIS A 521 20.44 17.98 4.99
N ILE A 522 19.84 17.29 4.01
CA ILE A 522 20.50 16.18 3.30
C ILE A 522 21.54 16.73 2.32
N LEU A 523 21.24 17.83 1.64
CA LEU A 523 22.19 18.49 0.73
C LEU A 523 23.41 19.01 1.49
N GLN A 524 23.19 19.60 2.67
CA GLN A 524 24.28 20.02 3.55
C GLN A 524 25.13 18.82 3.99
N ALA A 525 24.51 17.69 4.36
CA ALA A 525 25.26 16.48 4.70
C ALA A 525 26.12 16.00 3.53
N PHE A 526 25.60 16.03 2.29
CA PHE A 526 26.34 15.59 1.10
C PHE A 526 27.56 16.47 0.78
N GLN A 527 27.55 17.75 1.17
CA GLN A 527 28.71 18.64 1.03
C GLN A 527 29.93 18.21 1.86
N TYR A 528 29.73 17.42 2.92
CA TYR A 528 30.81 16.89 3.76
C TYR A 528 31.38 15.56 3.26
N GLY A 529 31.06 15.17 2.03
CA GLY A 529 31.63 13.99 1.37
C GLY A 529 30.72 12.77 1.47
N ALA A 530 29.54 12.83 0.87
CA ALA A 530 28.72 11.63 0.68
C ALA A 530 29.42 10.64 -0.28
N PRO A 531 29.53 9.35 0.08
CA PRO A 531 30.07 8.34 -0.82
C PRO A 531 29.09 8.10 -1.98
N PRO A 532 29.49 7.47 -3.10
CA PRO A 532 28.52 6.83 -3.98
C PRO A 532 27.72 5.80 -3.20
N HIS A 533 26.39 5.83 -3.29
CA HIS A 533 25.52 4.90 -2.57
C HIS A 533 24.28 4.55 -3.38
N GLY A 534 23.63 3.45 -2.99
CA GLY A 534 22.39 3.00 -3.56
C GLY A 534 21.62 2.16 -2.55
N GLY A 535 20.35 1.92 -2.83
CA GLY A 535 19.54 1.14 -1.92
C GLY A 535 18.37 0.48 -2.58
N PHE A 536 17.61 -0.22 -1.77
CA PHE A 536 16.42 -0.95 -2.17
C PHE A 536 15.48 -1.08 -0.99
N ALA A 537 14.18 -0.97 -1.23
CA ALA A 537 13.18 -1.22 -0.21
C ALA A 537 12.10 -2.12 -0.78
N PHE A 538 11.72 -3.17 -0.04
CA PHE A 538 10.60 -4.03 -0.43
C PHE A 538 9.54 -4.14 0.66
N GLY A 539 8.28 -4.22 0.23
CA GLY A 539 7.14 -4.43 1.10
C GLY A 539 7.14 -5.84 1.67
N LEU A 540 7.51 -5.97 2.94
CA LEU A 540 7.48 -7.25 3.66
C LEU A 540 6.08 -7.86 3.62
N ASP A 541 5.05 -7.04 3.79
CA ASP A 541 3.66 -7.51 3.82
C ASP A 541 3.25 -8.16 2.48
N ARG A 542 3.68 -7.60 1.34
CA ARG A 542 3.43 -8.19 0.01
C ARG A 542 4.21 -9.50 -0.18
N LEU A 543 5.47 -9.55 0.26
CA LEU A 543 6.28 -10.76 0.19
C LEU A 543 5.60 -11.90 0.97
N ILE A 544 5.19 -11.66 2.22
CA ILE A 544 4.52 -12.69 3.03
C ILE A 544 3.17 -13.08 2.42
N MET A 545 2.38 -12.13 1.91
CA MET A 545 1.11 -12.41 1.24
C MET A 545 1.30 -13.39 0.08
N LEU A 546 2.30 -13.15 -0.78
CA LEU A 546 2.61 -14.01 -1.92
C LEU A 546 3.10 -15.39 -1.45
N MET A 547 4.04 -15.44 -0.49
CA MET A 547 4.54 -16.72 0.06
C MET A 547 3.44 -17.54 0.74
N ALA A 548 2.45 -16.87 1.35
CA ALA A 548 1.28 -17.48 1.97
C ALA A 548 0.15 -17.80 0.97
N GLN A 549 0.30 -17.40 -0.30
CA GLN A 549 -0.69 -17.57 -1.37
C GLN A 549 -2.04 -16.89 -1.08
N GLU A 550 -1.99 -15.77 -0.35
CA GLU A 550 -3.16 -14.97 0.01
C GLU A 550 -3.46 -13.89 -1.03
N ASP A 551 -4.72 -13.47 -1.11
CA ASP A 551 -5.18 -12.43 -2.04
C ASP A 551 -5.09 -11.01 -1.48
N SER A 552 -4.75 -10.87 -0.20
CA SER A 552 -4.76 -9.60 0.51
C SER A 552 -3.68 -9.55 1.59
N ILE A 553 -2.98 -8.42 1.71
CA ILE A 553 -1.99 -8.23 2.78
C ILE A 553 -2.64 -8.18 4.17
N ARG A 554 -3.98 -7.99 4.24
CA ARG A 554 -4.73 -8.07 5.50
C ARG A 554 -4.65 -9.46 6.14
N GLU A 555 -4.36 -10.50 5.38
CA GLU A 555 -4.23 -11.87 5.91
C GLU A 555 -2.87 -12.14 6.59
N VAL A 556 -1.92 -11.19 6.48
CA VAL A 556 -0.56 -11.29 7.03
C VAL A 556 -0.21 -10.13 7.97
N ILE A 557 -1.18 -9.27 8.26
CA ILE A 557 -1.10 -8.16 9.23
C ILE A 557 -2.03 -8.47 10.39
N ALA A 558 -1.55 -8.34 11.64
CA ALA A 558 -2.31 -8.78 12.81
C ALA A 558 -3.64 -8.03 12.96
N PHE A 559 -3.58 -6.70 12.87
CA PHE A 559 -4.73 -5.80 13.06
C PHE A 559 -4.78 -4.77 11.91
N PRO A 560 -5.17 -5.18 10.70
CA PRO A 560 -5.18 -4.29 9.54
C PRO A 560 -6.36 -3.32 9.58
N LYS A 561 -6.26 -2.26 8.77
CA LYS A 561 -7.38 -1.37 8.47
C LYS A 561 -8.24 -1.93 7.32
N ASN A 562 -9.52 -1.57 7.30
CA ASN A 562 -10.43 -1.85 6.19
C ASN A 562 -10.10 -0.92 4.98
N ARG A 563 -10.96 -0.88 3.96
CA ARG A 563 -10.75 -0.02 2.78
C ARG A 563 -10.93 1.48 3.06
N GLU A 564 -11.64 1.83 4.13
CA GLU A 564 -11.93 3.21 4.56
C GLU A 564 -10.88 3.74 5.57
N ALA A 565 -9.74 3.05 5.69
CA ALA A 565 -8.70 3.31 6.68
C ALA A 565 -9.14 3.17 8.14
N GLU A 566 -10.26 2.49 8.39
CA GLU A 566 -10.80 2.25 9.72
C GLU A 566 -10.29 0.93 10.30
N CYS A 567 -10.21 0.85 11.63
CA CYS A 567 -9.97 -0.37 12.39
C CYS A 567 -11.32 -0.84 12.97
N PRO A 568 -12.01 -1.83 12.36
CA PRO A 568 -13.32 -2.27 12.83
C PRO A 568 -13.33 -2.88 14.23
N LEU A 569 -12.16 -3.36 14.70
CA LEU A 569 -11.99 -3.91 16.04
C LEU A 569 -12.10 -2.82 17.12
N THR A 570 -11.46 -1.67 16.89
CA THR A 570 -11.36 -0.60 17.89
C THR A 570 -12.24 0.60 17.57
N ASN A 571 -12.90 0.60 16.41
CA ASN A 571 -13.61 1.75 15.83
C ASN A 571 -12.70 2.99 15.74
N ALA A 572 -11.47 2.80 15.27
CA ALA A 572 -10.53 3.90 15.01
C ALA A 572 -10.53 4.24 13.51
N PRO A 573 -10.34 5.51 13.09
CA PRO A 573 -10.16 6.71 13.92
C PRO A 573 -11.43 7.09 14.71
N SER A 574 -11.29 7.94 15.73
CA SER A 574 -12.40 8.41 16.55
C SER A 574 -12.16 9.83 17.06
N THR A 575 -13.17 10.45 17.66
CA THR A 575 -13.06 11.77 18.28
C THR A 575 -12.17 11.72 19.53
N VAL A 576 -11.48 12.82 19.81
CA VAL A 576 -10.68 13.02 21.02
C VAL A 576 -11.38 13.97 21.99
N ASP A 577 -10.95 13.99 23.24
CA ASP A 577 -11.50 14.91 24.24
C ASP A 577 -11.10 16.35 23.91
N GLU A 578 -12.00 17.31 24.18
CA GLU A 578 -11.75 18.74 23.89
C GLU A 578 -10.46 19.24 24.55
N GLN A 579 -10.15 18.81 25.78
CA GLN A 579 -8.90 19.19 26.47
C GLN A 579 -7.65 18.81 25.66
N GLN A 580 -7.67 17.67 24.96
CA GLN A 580 -6.53 17.25 24.13
C GLN A 580 -6.33 18.20 22.95
N LEU A 581 -7.42 18.68 22.34
CA LEU A 581 -7.38 19.68 21.27
C LEU A 581 -6.85 21.02 21.78
N GLN A 582 -7.28 21.45 22.97
CA GLN A 582 -6.81 22.69 23.61
C GLN A 582 -5.32 22.65 23.91
N ASP A 583 -4.83 21.53 24.46
CA ASP A 583 -3.41 21.33 24.77
C ASP A 583 -2.52 21.38 23.51
N LEU A 584 -3.08 20.99 22.36
CA LEU A 584 -2.43 21.02 21.05
C LEU A 584 -2.65 22.34 20.30
N ASN A 585 -3.49 23.23 20.82
CA ASN A 585 -3.94 24.46 20.16
C ASN A 585 -4.51 24.21 18.74
N ILE A 586 -5.30 23.14 18.60
CA ILE A 586 -5.97 22.76 17.36
C ILE A 586 -7.48 22.92 17.55
N ALA A 587 -8.15 23.46 16.55
CA ALA A 587 -9.60 23.45 16.47
C ALA A 587 -10.06 22.54 15.33
N VAL A 588 -11.19 21.87 15.53
CA VAL A 588 -11.79 21.02 14.50
C VAL A 588 -12.88 21.81 13.78
N MET A 589 -12.74 21.93 12.47
CA MET A 589 -13.76 22.51 11.61
C MET A 589 -14.83 21.45 11.32
N SER A 590 -16.10 21.75 11.56
CA SER A 590 -17.19 20.87 11.15
C SER A 590 -17.48 21.01 9.66
N ILE A 591 -18.22 20.02 9.14
CA ILE A 591 -18.57 19.89 7.72
C ILE A 591 -19.36 21.10 7.18
N ASP A 592 -20.07 21.82 8.05
CA ASP A 592 -20.78 23.07 7.73
C ASP A 592 -19.89 24.32 7.78
N GLY A 593 -18.59 24.16 8.00
CA GLY A 593 -17.60 25.23 8.07
C GLY A 593 -17.55 25.97 9.41
N THR A 594 -18.28 25.51 10.44
CA THR A 594 -18.19 26.11 11.78
C THR A 594 -16.99 25.54 12.56
N VAL A 595 -16.28 26.38 13.31
CA VAL A 595 -15.14 25.93 14.14
C VAL A 595 -15.65 25.61 15.53
N LYS A 596 -15.59 24.34 15.95
CA LYS A 596 -15.95 23.93 17.31
C LYS A 596 -14.70 23.88 18.18
N GLY A 597 -14.78 24.45 19.39
CA GLY A 597 -13.74 24.32 20.41
C GLY A 597 -12.55 25.28 20.29
N ALA A 598 -12.67 26.39 19.55
CA ALA A 598 -11.64 27.43 19.57
C ALA A 598 -11.47 27.94 21.02
N VAL A 599 -10.26 27.79 21.59
CA VAL A 599 -9.94 28.37 22.89
C VAL A 599 -9.94 29.89 22.73
N PRO A 600 -10.81 30.64 23.41
CA PRO A 600 -10.68 32.09 23.44
C PRO A 600 -9.31 32.41 24.04
N ALA A 601 -8.49 33.17 23.31
CA ALA A 601 -7.13 33.52 23.71
C ALA A 601 -7.12 33.98 25.19
N LYS A 602 -6.28 33.35 26.02
CA LYS A 602 -6.14 33.71 27.45
C LYS A 602 -5.92 35.23 27.55
N LYS A 603 -6.79 35.91 28.30
CA LYS A 603 -6.63 37.34 28.65
C LYS A 603 -5.29 37.51 29.39
N VAL A 604 -4.26 37.94 28.67
CA VAL A 604 -3.04 38.46 29.27
C VAL A 604 -3.35 39.89 29.68
N ASP A 605 -3.49 40.11 30.98
CA ASP A 605 -3.63 41.43 31.61
C ASP A 605 -2.27 42.13 31.47
N ILE A 606 -2.07 42.93 30.41
CA ILE A 606 -0.81 43.64 30.17
C ILE A 606 -0.72 44.79 31.18
N LYS A 607 -0.29 44.46 32.40
CA LYS A 607 0.09 45.42 33.44
C LYS A 607 1.58 45.36 33.71
N GLU A 608 2.39 45.63 32.69
CA GLU A 608 3.78 46.00 32.89
C GLU A 608 4.09 47.22 32.02
N THR A 609 4.60 48.27 32.67
CA THR A 609 5.09 49.51 32.07
C THR A 609 5.95 49.20 30.85
N VAL A 610 5.51 49.65 29.67
CA VAL A 610 6.24 49.45 28.41
C VAL A 610 7.52 50.26 28.45
N ASP A 611 8.68 49.60 28.39
CA ASP A 611 9.96 50.26 28.23
C ASP A 611 10.11 50.75 26.78
N ILE A 612 9.59 51.95 26.52
CA ILE A 612 9.50 52.53 25.18
C ILE A 612 10.86 52.79 24.56
N GLN A 613 11.88 53.09 25.36
CA GLN A 613 13.22 53.30 24.84
C GLN A 613 13.76 51.99 24.26
N ARG A 614 13.57 50.86 24.97
CA ARG A 614 13.98 49.54 24.47
C ARG A 614 13.27 49.16 23.17
N TYR A 615 11.97 49.43 23.04
CA TYR A 615 11.25 49.14 21.80
C TYR A 615 11.67 50.04 20.64
N ALA A 616 11.90 51.33 20.91
CA ALA A 616 12.42 52.26 19.93
C ALA A 616 13.80 51.81 19.42
N ASP A 617 14.70 51.42 20.33
CA ASP A 617 16.02 50.91 19.99
C ASP A 617 15.94 49.63 19.13
N MET A 618 15.08 48.67 19.48
CA MET A 618 14.87 47.45 18.70
C MET A 618 14.30 47.73 17.30
N SER A 619 13.50 48.76 17.15
CA SER A 619 12.91 49.18 15.87
C SER A 619 13.74 50.25 15.14
N MET A 620 14.93 50.56 15.65
CA MET A 620 15.82 51.61 15.15
C MET A 620 15.13 52.98 14.98
N LEU A 621 14.18 53.30 15.85
CA LEU A 621 13.50 54.59 15.91
C LEU A 621 14.22 55.52 16.88
N ASN A 622 14.55 56.73 16.43
CA ASN A 622 15.21 57.73 17.26
C ASN A 622 14.15 58.66 17.88
N LEU A 623 13.76 58.39 19.12
CA LEU A 623 12.81 59.21 19.87
C LEU A 623 13.57 60.35 20.56
N ASP A 624 13.22 61.59 20.26
CA ASP A 624 13.74 62.76 20.98
C ASP A 624 12.97 63.01 22.29
N GLU A 625 13.51 63.88 23.17
CA GLU A 625 12.94 64.16 24.50
C GLU A 625 11.49 64.68 24.46
N ILE A 626 11.00 65.12 23.29
CA ILE A 626 9.64 65.63 23.09
C ILE A 626 8.70 64.54 22.55
N SER A 627 9.17 63.67 21.64
CA SER A 627 8.37 62.63 20.99
C SER A 627 8.22 61.36 21.82
N GLY A 628 9.15 61.06 22.74
CA GLY A 628 9.08 59.90 23.63
C GLY A 628 7.78 59.81 24.44
N PRO A 629 7.42 60.83 25.24
CA PRO A 629 6.19 60.82 26.06
C PRO A 629 4.90 60.82 25.23
N VAL A 630 4.95 61.34 24.00
CA VAL A 630 3.80 61.30 23.07
C VAL A 630 3.61 59.88 22.56
N PHE A 631 4.69 59.21 22.17
CA PHE A 631 4.66 57.83 21.70
C PHE A 631 4.23 56.87 22.80
N GLU A 632 4.70 57.09 24.03
CA GLU A 632 4.24 56.38 25.24
C GLU A 632 2.73 56.41 25.40
N LYS A 633 2.16 57.61 25.32
CA LYS A 633 0.72 57.82 25.44
C LYS A 633 -0.05 57.15 24.31
N TYR A 634 0.42 57.26 23.07
CA TYR A 634 -0.20 56.58 21.93
C TYR A 634 -0.22 55.07 22.11
N LEU A 635 0.89 54.48 22.57
CA LEU A 635 0.98 53.04 22.79
C LEU A 635 0.05 52.60 23.92
N ALA A 636 0.00 53.37 25.02
CA ALA A 636 -0.91 53.11 26.13
C ALA A 636 -2.38 53.21 25.71
N ASP A 637 -2.74 54.22 24.92
CA ASP A 637 -4.09 54.39 24.39
C ASP A 637 -4.46 53.24 23.43
N LEU A 638 -3.51 52.74 22.64
CA LEU A 638 -3.71 51.63 21.70
C LEU A 638 -3.87 50.29 22.44
N ILE A 639 -3.06 50.05 23.47
CA ILE A 639 -3.21 48.89 24.37
C ILE A 639 -4.58 48.95 25.05
N LYS A 640 -4.97 50.11 25.57
CA LYS A 640 -6.29 50.30 26.19
C LYS A 640 -7.43 50.07 25.21
N PHE A 641 -7.33 50.58 23.98
CA PHE A 641 -8.33 50.32 22.94
C PHE A 641 -8.44 48.83 22.61
N THR A 642 -7.31 48.11 22.59
CA THR A 642 -7.28 46.67 22.36
C THR A 642 -7.92 45.90 23.54
N GLU A 643 -7.69 46.35 24.77
CA GLU A 643 -8.37 45.85 25.99
C GLU A 643 -9.89 46.08 25.92
N ASP A 644 -10.32 47.28 25.53
CA ASP A 644 -11.74 47.62 25.38
C ASP A 644 -12.42 46.74 24.31
N LEU A 645 -11.75 46.49 23.18
CA LEU A 645 -12.24 45.55 22.15
C LEU A 645 -12.37 44.11 22.68
N ARG A 646 -11.44 43.66 23.52
CA ARG A 646 -11.47 42.32 24.14
C ARG A 646 -12.56 42.14 25.20
N GLN A 647 -13.18 43.23 25.66
CA GLN A 647 -14.29 43.19 26.63
C GLN A 647 -15.67 43.16 25.97
N LEU A 648 -15.75 43.33 24.65
CA LEU A 648 -17.01 43.24 23.92
C LEU A 648 -17.49 41.79 23.84
N ASP A 649 -18.75 41.55 24.21
CA ASP A 649 -19.44 40.28 24.01
C ASP A 649 -19.89 40.17 22.55
N LEU A 650 -19.27 39.24 21.81
CA LEU A 650 -19.49 39.02 20.38
C LEU A 650 -20.17 37.68 20.09
N ASP A 651 -20.63 36.95 21.11
CA ASP A 651 -21.14 35.57 20.96
C ASP A 651 -22.39 35.50 20.07
N ASN A 652 -23.11 36.62 19.91
CA ASN A 652 -24.30 36.73 19.07
C ASN A 652 -24.04 37.40 17.70
N TYR A 653 -22.78 37.67 17.35
CA TYR A 653 -22.41 38.31 16.08
C TYR A 653 -21.68 37.32 15.17
N GLN A 654 -22.21 37.12 13.96
CA GLN A 654 -21.57 36.31 12.92
C GLN A 654 -20.24 36.98 12.49
N PRO A 655 -19.10 36.27 12.56
CA PRO A 655 -17.82 36.84 12.13
C PRO A 655 -17.90 37.21 10.65
N THR A 656 -17.74 38.49 10.36
CA THR A 656 -17.74 39.01 8.99
C THR A 656 -16.33 38.84 8.43
N ILE A 657 -16.21 38.27 7.23
CA ILE A 657 -14.93 37.88 6.60
C ILE A 657 -14.04 39.11 6.28
N ASN A 658 -14.56 40.33 6.45
CA ASN A 658 -13.80 41.57 6.31
C ASN A 658 -14.36 42.69 7.21
N VAL A 659 -13.48 43.35 7.97
CA VAL A 659 -13.83 44.45 8.89
C VAL A 659 -13.86 45.82 8.20
N HIS A 660 -13.37 45.90 6.95
CA HIS A 660 -13.44 47.10 6.13
C HIS A 660 -14.19 46.85 4.82
N PRO A 661 -15.06 47.78 4.37
CA PRO A 661 -15.50 47.77 3.00
C PRO A 661 -14.27 47.91 2.09
N ILE A 662 -14.08 46.98 1.16
CA ILE A 662 -13.03 47.05 0.15
C ILE A 662 -13.38 48.23 -0.75
N ILE A 663 -12.58 49.30 -0.69
CA ILE A 663 -12.65 50.40 -1.64
C ILE A 663 -11.37 50.35 -2.45
N ASN A 664 -11.48 50.16 -3.76
CA ASN A 664 -10.33 50.17 -4.64
C ASN A 664 -9.69 51.57 -4.65
N SER A 665 -8.49 51.72 -4.08
CA SER A 665 -7.79 53.00 -3.95
C SER A 665 -7.21 53.54 -5.26
N THR A 666 -7.23 52.73 -6.33
CA THR A 666 -6.69 53.10 -7.65
C THR A 666 -7.77 53.38 -8.70
N ARG A 667 -9.02 52.99 -8.44
CA ARG A 667 -10.16 53.24 -9.35
C ARG A 667 -11.44 53.41 -8.54
N LYS A 668 -12.21 54.46 -8.82
CA LYS A 668 -13.55 54.63 -8.23
C LYS A 668 -14.42 53.41 -8.54
N ASP A 669 -14.98 52.79 -7.51
CA ASP A 669 -16.02 51.77 -7.67
C ASP A 669 -17.21 52.36 -8.41
N GLN A 670 -17.46 51.85 -9.61
CA GLN A 670 -18.73 52.03 -10.26
C GLN A 670 -19.57 50.82 -9.88
N VAL A 671 -20.60 51.03 -9.06
CA VAL A 671 -21.65 50.03 -8.84
C VAL A 671 -22.26 49.75 -10.22
N LYS A 672 -21.88 48.62 -10.82
CA LYS A 672 -22.58 48.12 -11.99
C LYS A 672 -23.94 47.64 -11.51
N VAL A 673 -24.96 48.00 -12.28
CA VAL A 673 -26.36 47.61 -12.08
C VAL A 673 -26.42 46.11 -11.81
N GLU A 674 -27.02 45.73 -10.68
CA GLU A 674 -27.37 44.34 -10.40
C GLU A 674 -28.32 43.88 -11.51
N PHE A 675 -27.90 42.89 -12.30
CA PHE A 675 -28.82 42.22 -13.20
C PHE A 675 -29.93 41.59 -12.36
N THR A 676 -31.18 41.86 -12.73
CA THR A 676 -32.30 41.14 -12.14
C THR A 676 -32.19 39.66 -12.50
N ARG A 677 -32.81 38.81 -11.67
CA ARG A 677 -32.87 37.36 -11.90
C ARG A 677 -33.28 37.05 -13.35
N ASP A 678 -34.27 37.75 -13.87
CA ASP A 678 -34.82 37.52 -15.20
C ASP A 678 -33.84 37.94 -16.32
N GLU A 679 -33.05 39.00 -16.12
CA GLU A 679 -32.02 39.44 -17.07
C GLU A 679 -30.81 38.50 -17.15
N LEU A 680 -30.50 37.79 -16.06
CA LEU A 680 -29.48 36.73 -16.05
C LEU A 680 -29.92 35.48 -16.82
N PHE A 681 -31.22 35.29 -17.05
CA PHE A 681 -31.81 34.09 -17.65
C PHE A 681 -32.33 34.29 -19.08
N ASP A 682 -32.14 35.47 -19.69
CA ASP A 682 -32.62 35.82 -21.04
C ASP A 682 -31.94 35.03 -22.19
N GLY A 683 -31.05 34.09 -21.85
CA GLY A 683 -30.34 33.22 -22.82
C GLY A 683 -30.25 31.74 -22.41
N THR A 684 -30.99 31.28 -21.41
CA THR A 684 -31.02 29.85 -21.01
C THR A 684 -32.17 29.11 -21.67
N ASP A 685 -31.87 28.24 -22.64
CA ASP A 685 -32.85 27.56 -23.51
C ASP A 685 -33.62 26.39 -22.88
N THR A 686 -33.48 26.08 -21.57
CA THR A 686 -34.21 24.96 -20.95
C THR A 686 -34.61 25.23 -19.50
N THR A 687 -35.88 25.59 -19.30
CA THR A 687 -36.55 25.63 -17.99
C THR A 687 -37.80 24.76 -18.03
N GLU A 688 -37.98 23.87 -17.05
CA GLU A 688 -39.21 23.08 -16.85
C GLU A 688 -39.69 23.31 -15.40
N ASP A 689 -40.95 23.69 -15.21
CA ASP A 689 -41.58 23.98 -13.90
C ASP A 689 -40.80 24.93 -12.96
N GLY A 690 -40.13 25.95 -13.52
CA GLY A 690 -39.44 26.99 -12.74
C GLY A 690 -38.09 26.58 -12.17
N TYR A 691 -37.57 25.42 -12.58
CA TYR A 691 -36.21 24.96 -12.28
C TYR A 691 -35.36 24.93 -13.56
N ILE A 692 -34.06 25.18 -13.40
CA ILE A 692 -33.07 25.10 -14.48
C ILE A 692 -32.64 23.63 -14.59
N LEU A 693 -32.77 23.06 -15.77
CA LEU A 693 -32.26 21.73 -16.07
C LEU A 693 -30.74 21.81 -16.25
N VAL A 694 -30.00 21.55 -15.18
CA VAL A 694 -28.55 21.34 -15.27
C VAL A 694 -28.34 19.92 -15.81
N PRO A 695 -27.64 19.71 -16.95
CA PRO A 695 -27.35 18.37 -17.44
C PRO A 695 -26.63 17.60 -16.35
N ARG A 696 -27.12 16.39 -16.06
CA ARG A 696 -26.45 15.48 -15.13
C ARG A 696 -25.05 15.19 -15.69
N ILE A 697 -24.00 15.57 -14.98
CA ILE A 697 -22.66 15.04 -15.22
C ILE A 697 -22.74 13.59 -14.77
N ILE A 698 -23.06 12.72 -15.72
CA ILE A 698 -23.03 11.28 -15.53
C ILE A 698 -21.56 10.88 -15.68
N GLU A 699 -20.90 10.62 -14.55
CA GLU A 699 -19.89 9.56 -14.53
C GLU A 699 -20.67 8.25 -14.48
N GLU A 700 -20.73 7.57 -15.62
CA GLU A 700 -21.32 6.24 -15.74
C GLU A 700 -20.20 5.22 -15.50
N ASN A 701 -20.34 4.51 -14.36
CA ASN A 701 -19.76 3.23 -13.92
C ASN A 701 -18.25 3.06 -13.73
#